data_AF-A0A8B8ACN7-F1
#
_entry.id   AF-A0A8B8ACN7-F1
#
_cell.length_a   1.000
_cell.length_b   1.000
_cell.length_c   1.000
_cell.angle_alpha   90.00
_cell.angle_beta   90.00
_cell.angle_gamma   90.00
#
_symmetry.space_group_name_H-M   'P 1'
#
loop_
_entity.id
_entity.type
_entity.pdbx_description
1 polymer ?
#
loop_
_entity_poly.entity_id
_entity_poly.type
_entity_poly.pdbx_seq_one_letter_code
_entity_poly.pdbx_strand_id
1 'polypeptide(L)'
;MENTAFTNCVQCHNEFDESRRHPHVLSCLHICCSSCLERIVSGKQIFCPECHSQTEISNDPCKELPLDTACRNYLDFVRIQRKPSEIQCTDCPDQSSASSFCKECFNFMCPECTAAHRRTAITRKHMVVPVSELKESGLNEFHRKDTCNKPGHEEQVFTFYCDRRGCDIPICTLCAVCDHNQTNGHLIRNLSDVYEDSKTVVQSVIREINARGMPMSEAVDQLERVVDELAATETDMSQEIDAIFDKYQKILNERRYQLQLEVQNHCQVKKRDLQEKVKTLKSYTTDVKTATDFTNRVLLYTTATEFLNMKHVILRRILELKNVNVSIPAKDDVTLRFLRGVSDDSFVQLINGIGNVSSRESPVPQSVLQNGHPNSSPMKSGRSDYVSSINQESARSPTRTPPSEGPINIIPTSPQPATRSNDSTGVSRQLSVPPPPTMNREPVQRQTSLPAPLEEKKTMSTIAMMNGLPKTPVEEKTSFFNKAKKRTVQANRESFQQLSPDRPFQPVTSPISPKTPTSMPPELKSLPGVIYGDVVCPEFTFDVLTIHNEREVSLDGKILRNRKTGKPSSSVTAEKQFQNYKGIVGNFAFKDHGKYYYEVDVSFTIYQPLEQTWLVYELGICRKDIIDAHHTVERHEHARSCYVARYPEDGKLAHEFWHNRDLLTYVPLSDNAAGITVELTYGLLVDTRRRKWTIADVTRQKKLHTFTGIDFTEALYPVFGTYNPDLVSVEMTLRTGSEISAFPPFLKGF
;
A
#
# COMPACT_ATOMS: atom_id res chain seq x y z
N MET A 1 -32.43 30.10 21.33
CA MET A 1 -31.16 30.78 21.02
C MET A 1 -31.47 31.94 20.09
N GLU A 2 -30.85 33.09 20.27
CA GLU A 2 -31.11 34.26 19.41
C GLU A 2 -30.25 34.16 18.15
N ASN A 3 -30.88 34.14 16.96
CA ASN A 3 -30.15 34.13 15.70
C ASN A 3 -29.80 35.56 15.27
N THR A 4 -28.87 36.19 15.99
CA THR A 4 -28.46 37.60 15.80
C THR A 4 -27.83 37.88 14.44
N ALA A 5 -27.46 36.85 13.67
CA ALA A 5 -26.97 36.96 12.30
C ALA A 5 -27.99 37.61 11.35
N PHE A 6 -29.29 37.52 11.62
CA PHE A 6 -30.33 38.11 10.77
C PHE A 6 -30.65 39.59 11.08
N THR A 7 -30.13 40.13 12.19
CA THR A 7 -30.45 41.47 12.69
C THR A 7 -29.26 42.43 12.69
N ASN A 8 -28.03 41.92 12.53
CA ASN A 8 -26.79 42.67 12.74
C ASN A 8 -25.86 42.58 11.52
N CYS A 9 -25.12 43.66 11.26
CA CYS A 9 -24.17 43.72 10.15
C CYS A 9 -22.93 42.84 10.37
N VAL A 10 -22.57 42.01 9.38
CA VAL A 10 -21.39 41.11 9.46
C VAL A 10 -20.03 41.81 9.63
N GLN A 11 -19.93 43.10 9.28
CA GLN A 11 -18.67 43.88 9.37
C GLN A 11 -18.51 44.69 10.67
N CYS A 12 -19.60 45.02 11.36
CA CYS A 12 -19.54 45.86 12.56
C CYS A 12 -20.39 45.36 13.72
N HIS A 13 -21.11 44.25 13.55
CA HIS A 13 -21.97 43.56 14.52
C HIS A 13 -23.03 44.43 15.22
N ASN A 14 -23.27 45.65 14.71
CA ASN A 14 -24.37 46.52 15.14
C ASN A 14 -25.67 46.11 14.46
N GLU A 15 -26.80 46.35 15.14
CA GLU A 15 -28.15 46.21 14.57
C GLU A 15 -28.34 47.18 13.38
N PHE A 16 -29.18 46.81 12.42
CA PHE A 16 -29.52 47.64 11.26
C PHE A 16 -30.50 48.78 11.61
N ASP A 17 -30.40 49.90 10.89
CA ASP A 17 -31.26 51.08 11.06
C ASP A 17 -31.51 51.85 9.75
N GLU A 18 -32.54 52.69 9.78
CA GLU A 18 -33.03 53.51 8.67
C GLU A 18 -32.22 54.80 8.42
N SER A 19 -31.23 55.08 9.27
CA SER A 19 -30.45 56.33 9.19
C SER A 19 -29.20 56.16 8.34
N ARG A 20 -28.42 55.11 8.61
CA ARG A 20 -27.06 54.89 8.09
C ARG A 20 -26.65 53.41 8.02
N ARG A 21 -27.41 52.50 8.63
CA ARG A 21 -27.10 51.06 8.64
C ARG A 21 -28.17 50.26 7.89
N HIS A 22 -28.41 50.62 6.63
CA HIS A 22 -29.33 49.92 5.73
C HIS A 22 -28.76 48.53 5.36
N PRO A 23 -29.52 47.42 5.50
CA PRO A 23 -29.03 46.06 5.27
C PRO A 23 -28.97 45.70 3.78
N HIS A 24 -27.77 45.50 3.22
CA HIS A 24 -27.59 45.04 1.83
C HIS A 24 -27.02 43.62 1.77
N VAL A 25 -27.52 42.83 0.83
CA VAL A 25 -27.16 41.41 0.65
C VAL A 25 -25.97 41.27 -0.31
N LEU A 26 -24.92 40.58 0.11
CA LEU A 26 -23.76 40.25 -0.72
C LEU A 26 -24.04 39.01 -1.61
N SER A 27 -23.19 38.76 -2.62
CA SER A 27 -23.29 37.56 -3.49
C SER A 27 -23.24 36.22 -2.73
N CYS A 28 -22.68 36.23 -1.52
CA CYS A 28 -22.61 35.10 -0.60
C CYS A 28 -23.74 35.07 0.45
N LEU A 29 -24.83 35.80 0.23
CA LEU A 29 -26.04 35.91 1.08
C LEU A 29 -25.83 36.48 2.50
N HIS A 30 -24.61 36.91 2.83
CA HIS A 30 -24.31 37.62 4.08
C HIS A 30 -24.70 39.10 3.98
N ILE A 31 -25.17 39.71 5.09
CA ILE A 31 -25.76 41.04 5.09
C ILE A 31 -24.78 42.09 5.66
N CYS A 32 -24.39 43.05 4.82
CA CYS A 32 -23.52 44.17 5.19
C CYS A 32 -24.30 45.49 5.17
N CYS A 33 -24.07 46.39 6.13
CA CYS A 33 -24.79 47.67 6.15
C CYS A 33 -24.12 48.72 5.26
N SER A 34 -24.87 49.70 4.74
CA SER A 34 -24.34 50.72 3.82
C SER A 34 -23.09 51.46 4.35
N SER A 35 -23.11 51.93 5.60
CA SER A 35 -21.91 52.52 6.28
C SER A 35 -20.73 51.56 6.44
N CYS A 36 -20.90 50.25 6.21
CA CYS A 36 -19.82 49.28 6.15
C CYS A 36 -19.39 49.01 4.71
N LEU A 37 -20.32 48.87 3.76
CA LEU A 37 -20.05 48.73 2.33
C LEU A 37 -19.09 49.81 1.84
N GLU A 38 -19.40 51.09 2.10
CA GLU A 38 -18.58 52.26 1.76
C GLU A 38 -17.11 52.17 2.23
N ARG A 39 -16.84 51.35 3.26
CA ARG A 39 -15.49 51.18 3.87
C ARG A 39 -14.79 49.87 3.50
N ILE A 40 -15.50 48.90 2.90
CA ILE A 40 -14.92 47.61 2.47
C ILE A 40 -14.87 47.42 0.95
N VAL A 41 -15.41 48.36 0.17
CA VAL A 41 -15.20 48.43 -1.28
C VAL A 41 -13.72 48.66 -1.59
N SER A 42 -13.15 47.79 -2.42
CA SER A 42 -11.82 47.95 -3.00
C SER A 42 -11.94 47.99 -4.53
N GLY A 43 -11.95 49.20 -5.08
CA GLY A 43 -12.14 49.44 -6.52
C GLY A 43 -13.53 48.99 -7.01
N LYS A 44 -13.59 47.78 -7.60
CA LYS A 44 -14.82 47.17 -8.15
C LYS A 44 -15.20 45.85 -7.46
N GLN A 45 -14.62 45.57 -6.30
CA GLN A 45 -14.81 44.33 -5.57
C GLN A 45 -15.09 44.60 -4.09
N ILE A 46 -15.90 43.72 -3.51
CA ILE A 46 -16.16 43.63 -2.07
C ILE A 46 -15.82 42.20 -1.66
N PHE A 47 -15.08 42.03 -0.57
CA PHE A 47 -14.84 40.72 0.02
C PHE A 47 -15.66 40.59 1.30
N CYS A 48 -16.38 39.48 1.44
CA CYS A 48 -17.20 39.24 2.63
C CYS A 48 -16.30 39.12 3.89
N PRO A 49 -16.58 39.85 4.97
CA PRO A 49 -15.81 39.73 6.22
C PRO A 49 -15.88 38.34 6.85
N GLU A 50 -17.01 37.64 6.66
CA GLU A 50 -17.33 36.39 7.36
C GLU A 50 -16.90 35.14 6.60
N CYS A 51 -17.09 35.10 5.26
CA CYS A 51 -16.74 33.94 4.43
C CYS A 51 -15.76 34.25 3.27
N HIS A 52 -15.24 35.47 3.20
CA HIS A 52 -14.24 35.94 2.20
C HIS A 52 -14.62 35.80 0.71
N SER A 53 -15.86 35.41 0.42
CA SER A 53 -16.41 35.39 -0.93
C SER A 53 -16.41 36.78 -1.57
N GLN A 54 -16.10 36.83 -2.87
CA GLN A 54 -16.08 38.06 -3.66
C GLN A 54 -17.49 38.41 -4.17
N THR A 55 -17.86 39.68 -4.04
CA THR A 55 -18.96 40.32 -4.77
C THR A 55 -18.37 41.35 -5.71
N GLU A 56 -18.68 41.26 -7.01
CA GLU A 56 -18.29 42.27 -7.99
C GLU A 56 -19.33 43.39 -8.06
N ILE A 57 -18.87 44.63 -8.20
CA ILE A 57 -19.72 45.82 -8.36
C ILE A 57 -19.23 46.66 -9.54
N SER A 58 -20.17 47.28 -10.25
CA SER A 58 -19.87 48.17 -11.36
C SER A 58 -19.61 49.60 -10.90
N ASN A 59 -20.42 50.11 -9.96
CA ASN A 59 -20.37 51.50 -9.47
C ASN A 59 -20.66 51.59 -7.96
N ASP A 60 -21.87 51.96 -7.57
CA ASP A 60 -22.28 52.26 -6.19
C ASP A 60 -22.90 51.02 -5.54
N PRO A 61 -22.28 50.43 -4.50
CA PRO A 61 -22.75 49.19 -3.90
C PRO A 61 -24.12 49.34 -3.24
N CYS A 62 -24.47 50.53 -2.74
CA CYS A 62 -25.74 50.80 -2.09
C CYS A 62 -26.88 50.98 -3.10
N LYS A 63 -26.58 51.03 -4.41
CA LYS A 63 -27.56 51.03 -5.51
C LYS A 63 -27.61 49.71 -6.27
N GLU A 64 -26.50 48.96 -6.32
CA GLU A 64 -26.38 47.73 -7.09
C GLU A 64 -26.65 46.45 -6.26
N LEU A 65 -26.47 46.49 -4.93
CA LEU A 65 -26.74 45.34 -4.05
C LEU A 65 -28.17 45.38 -3.48
N PRO A 66 -28.93 44.26 -3.53
CA PRO A 66 -30.28 44.18 -2.98
C PRO A 66 -30.36 44.63 -1.51
N LEU A 67 -31.32 45.50 -1.21
CA LEU A 67 -31.66 45.90 0.16
C LEU A 67 -32.59 44.85 0.78
N ASP A 68 -32.22 44.30 1.94
CA ASP A 68 -33.08 43.37 2.69
C ASP A 68 -34.18 44.14 3.45
N THR A 69 -35.27 44.42 2.75
CA THR A 69 -36.46 45.03 3.35
C THR A 69 -37.18 44.08 4.33
N ALA A 70 -36.98 42.77 4.21
CA ALA A 70 -37.58 41.79 5.12
C ALA A 70 -36.88 41.77 6.49
N CYS A 71 -35.55 41.90 6.53
CA CYS A 71 -34.77 42.14 7.75
C CYS A 71 -35.28 43.35 8.54
N ARG A 72 -35.54 44.48 7.85
CA ARG A 72 -36.12 45.69 8.49
C ARG A 72 -37.52 45.43 9.06
N ASN A 73 -38.42 44.83 8.28
CA ASN A 73 -39.79 44.55 8.73
C ASN A 73 -39.79 43.56 9.92
N TYR A 74 -38.85 42.61 9.93
CA TYR A 74 -38.62 41.67 11.03
C TYR A 74 -38.05 42.35 12.28
N LEU A 75 -37.12 43.30 12.13
CA LEU A 75 -36.58 44.10 13.25
C LEU A 75 -37.70 44.88 13.96
N ASP A 76 -38.55 45.59 13.21
CA ASP A 76 -39.65 46.37 13.79
C ASP A 76 -40.65 45.49 14.53
N PHE A 77 -41.04 44.35 13.93
CA PHE A 77 -41.85 43.31 14.58
C PHE A 77 -41.19 42.77 15.87
N VAL A 78 -39.90 42.41 15.82
CA VAL A 78 -39.18 41.84 16.97
C VAL A 78 -39.02 42.85 18.11
N ARG A 79 -38.78 44.13 17.81
CA ARG A 79 -38.72 45.23 18.79
C ARG A 79 -40.06 45.34 19.55
N ILE A 80 -41.19 45.32 18.84
CA ILE A 80 -42.55 45.35 19.43
C ILE A 80 -42.84 44.12 20.27
N GLN A 81 -42.55 42.92 19.75
CA GLN A 81 -42.85 41.67 20.45
C GLN A 81 -42.09 41.56 21.79
N ARG A 82 -40.82 42.02 21.81
CA ARG A 82 -39.97 41.99 22.99
C ARG A 82 -40.29 43.12 23.98
N LYS A 83 -40.27 44.37 23.51
CA LYS A 83 -40.24 45.56 24.37
C LYS A 83 -40.96 46.76 23.71
N PRO A 84 -42.31 46.77 23.65
CA PRO A 84 -43.05 47.84 23.00
C PRO A 84 -42.86 49.22 23.67
N SER A 85 -42.45 49.24 24.94
CA SER A 85 -42.19 50.46 25.72
C SER A 85 -40.85 51.15 25.43
N GLU A 86 -39.90 50.47 24.79
CA GLU A 86 -38.60 51.04 24.41
C GLU A 86 -38.59 51.60 22.98
N ILE A 87 -39.72 51.54 22.27
CA ILE A 87 -39.85 52.08 20.92
C ILE A 87 -39.95 53.61 20.96
N GLN A 88 -39.11 54.27 20.19
CA GLN A 88 -39.05 55.73 20.06
C GLN A 88 -39.81 56.20 18.83
N CYS A 89 -40.24 57.46 18.83
CA CYS A 89 -40.87 58.11 17.68
C CYS A 89 -39.85 58.37 16.56
N THR A 90 -40.12 57.89 15.34
CA THR A 90 -39.19 57.91 14.19
C THR A 90 -38.73 59.33 13.84
N ASP A 91 -39.67 60.28 13.72
CA ASP A 91 -39.41 61.63 13.22
C ASP A 91 -39.26 62.71 14.33
N CYS A 92 -39.21 62.32 15.60
CA CYS A 92 -39.21 63.27 16.72
C CYS A 92 -37.77 63.66 17.12
N PRO A 93 -37.41 64.95 17.14
CA PRO A 93 -36.09 65.41 17.61
C PRO A 93 -35.77 64.95 19.03
N ASP A 94 -36.78 64.88 19.90
CA ASP A 94 -36.65 64.49 21.31
C ASP A 94 -36.66 62.96 21.52
N GLN A 95 -36.84 62.17 20.44
CA GLN A 95 -36.94 60.71 20.43
C GLN A 95 -37.88 60.11 21.50
N SER A 96 -38.94 60.83 21.85
CA SER A 96 -39.95 60.42 22.83
C SER A 96 -40.61 59.08 22.50
N SER A 97 -40.98 58.32 23.53
CA SER A 97 -41.62 57.00 23.39
C SER A 97 -42.84 57.03 22.47
N ALA A 98 -42.91 56.07 21.56
CA ALA A 98 -44.01 55.94 20.61
C ALA A 98 -45.26 55.36 21.29
N SER A 99 -46.40 56.02 21.08
CA SER A 99 -47.73 55.54 21.49
C SER A 99 -48.45 54.83 20.35
N SER A 100 -48.10 55.14 19.10
CA SER A 100 -48.84 54.70 17.91
C SER A 100 -47.92 54.50 16.70
N PHE A 101 -48.46 53.86 15.67
CA PHE A 101 -47.77 53.52 14.42
C PHE A 101 -48.73 53.76 13.24
N CYS A 102 -48.22 54.30 12.14
CA CYS A 102 -48.99 54.52 10.91
C CYS A 102 -48.70 53.42 9.88
N LYS A 103 -49.74 52.71 9.40
CA LYS A 103 -49.57 51.60 8.43
C LYS A 103 -49.29 52.05 6.99
N GLU A 104 -49.43 53.33 6.67
CA GLU A 104 -49.15 53.90 5.36
C GLU A 104 -47.77 54.59 5.29
N CYS A 105 -47.35 55.22 6.39
CA CYS A 105 -46.02 55.84 6.50
C CYS A 105 -44.96 54.92 7.11
N PHE A 106 -45.36 53.85 7.80
CA PHE A 106 -44.49 52.92 8.53
C PHE A 106 -43.65 53.54 9.65
N ASN A 107 -44.04 54.73 10.12
CA ASN A 107 -43.35 55.46 11.19
C ASN A 107 -44.03 55.23 12.55
N PHE A 108 -43.21 55.10 13.60
CA PHE A 108 -43.62 55.12 14.99
C PHE A 108 -43.76 56.57 15.46
N MET A 109 -44.80 56.85 16.24
CA MET A 109 -45.19 58.21 16.63
C MET A 109 -45.49 58.32 18.12
N CYS A 110 -44.91 59.35 18.78
CA CYS A 110 -45.34 59.79 20.10
C CYS A 110 -46.74 60.45 20.04
N PRO A 111 -47.39 60.78 21.17
CA PRO A 111 -48.72 61.39 21.18
C PRO A 111 -48.81 62.70 20.39
N GLU A 112 -47.76 63.53 20.44
CA GLU A 112 -47.69 64.85 19.81
C GLU A 112 -47.60 64.71 18.28
N CYS A 113 -46.68 63.86 17.80
CA CYS A 113 -46.55 63.50 16.38
C CYS A 113 -47.83 62.85 15.86
N THR A 114 -48.43 61.93 16.62
CA THR A 114 -49.73 61.31 16.29
C THR A 114 -50.84 62.35 16.12
N ALA A 115 -50.91 63.34 17.03
CA ALA A 115 -51.89 64.43 16.95
C ALA A 115 -51.63 65.38 15.76
N ALA A 116 -50.37 65.62 15.38
CA ALA A 116 -50.03 66.39 14.18
C ALA A 116 -50.37 65.63 12.89
N HIS A 117 -50.05 64.33 12.85
CA HIS A 117 -50.30 63.43 11.73
C HIS A 117 -51.81 63.32 11.42
N ARG A 118 -52.65 63.25 12.46
CA ARG A 118 -54.12 63.22 12.33
C ARG A 118 -54.75 64.57 11.94
N ARG A 119 -54.03 65.71 12.09
CA ARG A 119 -54.50 67.04 11.64
C ARG A 119 -54.06 67.39 10.22
N THR A 120 -52.92 66.87 9.76
CA THR A 120 -52.32 67.22 8.46
C THR A 120 -53.19 66.69 7.30
N ALA A 121 -53.47 67.55 6.31
CA ALA A 121 -54.54 67.31 5.34
C ALA A 121 -54.35 66.06 4.46
N ILE A 122 -53.10 65.64 4.26
CA ILE A 122 -52.67 64.43 3.54
C ILE A 122 -52.87 63.20 4.46
N THR A 123 -52.12 63.16 5.56
CA THR A 123 -51.98 61.99 6.45
C THR A 123 -53.18 61.71 7.36
N ARG A 124 -54.12 62.65 7.53
CA ARG A 124 -55.32 62.48 8.38
C ARG A 124 -56.23 61.29 8.05
N LYS A 125 -56.06 60.66 6.88
CA LYS A 125 -56.80 59.46 6.46
C LYS A 125 -56.07 58.14 6.77
N HIS A 126 -54.82 58.21 7.22
CA HIS A 126 -53.97 57.05 7.44
C HIS A 126 -54.43 56.23 8.66
N MET A 127 -54.29 54.91 8.58
CA MET A 127 -54.57 53.98 9.65
C MET A 127 -53.46 54.06 10.72
N VAL A 128 -53.77 54.74 11.81
CA VAL A 128 -52.86 54.89 12.96
C VAL A 128 -53.33 54.02 14.13
N VAL A 129 -52.60 52.94 14.39
CA VAL A 129 -52.87 51.94 15.45
C VAL A 129 -51.99 52.16 16.69
N PRO A 130 -52.46 51.85 17.91
CA PRO A 130 -51.63 51.84 19.11
C PRO A 130 -50.52 50.78 19.08
N VAL A 131 -49.35 51.11 19.63
CA VAL A 131 -48.20 50.17 19.75
C VAL A 131 -48.55 48.96 20.64
N SER A 132 -49.51 49.09 21.55
CA SER A 132 -50.03 47.98 22.37
C SER A 132 -50.74 46.90 21.56
N GLU A 133 -51.54 47.29 20.55
CA GLU A 133 -52.30 46.36 19.69
C GLU A 133 -51.37 45.63 18.71
N LEU A 134 -50.26 46.28 18.33
CA LEU A 134 -49.23 45.67 17.48
C LEU A 134 -48.49 44.50 18.15
N LYS A 135 -48.55 44.36 19.48
CA LYS A 135 -47.98 43.19 20.17
C LYS A 135 -48.77 41.89 19.90
N GLU A 136 -50.06 42.00 19.60
CA GLU A 136 -50.90 40.85 19.23
C GLU A 136 -50.97 40.66 17.71
N SER A 137 -50.29 41.53 16.95
CA SER A 137 -50.25 41.52 15.48
C SER A 137 -49.10 40.69 14.93
N GLY A 138 -49.31 40.06 13.76
CA GLY A 138 -48.29 39.29 13.04
C GLY A 138 -47.39 40.14 12.13
N LEU A 139 -46.27 39.56 11.69
CA LEU A 139 -45.23 40.20 10.86
C LEU A 139 -45.78 40.92 9.60
N ASN A 140 -46.88 40.42 9.01
CA ASN A 140 -47.51 41.01 7.82
C ASN A 140 -47.95 42.47 8.02
N GLU A 141 -48.24 42.91 9.26
CA GLU A 141 -48.63 44.30 9.56
C GLU A 141 -47.44 45.29 9.46
N PHE A 142 -46.23 44.79 9.30
CA PHE A 142 -44.99 45.55 9.08
C PHE A 142 -44.49 45.47 7.63
N HIS A 143 -45.21 44.77 6.76
CA HIS A 143 -44.83 44.65 5.35
C HIS A 143 -45.09 45.96 4.60
N ARG A 144 -44.00 46.68 4.35
CA ARG A 144 -44.01 47.94 3.59
C ARG A 144 -44.41 47.67 2.14
N LYS A 145 -45.19 48.58 1.56
CA LYS A 145 -45.53 48.54 0.12
C LYS A 145 -44.42 49.22 -0.65
N ASP A 146 -43.54 48.43 -1.25
CA ASP A 146 -42.47 48.98 -2.09
C ASP A 146 -43.06 49.68 -3.33
N THR A 147 -42.61 50.92 -3.58
CA THR A 147 -43.04 51.77 -4.69
C THR A 147 -41.93 52.00 -5.70
N CYS A 148 -42.29 52.51 -6.87
CA CYS A 148 -41.36 52.67 -7.99
C CYS A 148 -40.46 53.89 -7.82
N ASN A 149 -39.17 53.66 -7.60
CA ASN A 149 -38.12 54.69 -7.48
C ASN A 149 -37.81 55.46 -8.80
N LYS A 150 -38.69 55.43 -9.81
CA LYS A 150 -38.52 56.18 -11.06
C LYS A 150 -39.14 57.58 -10.91
N PRO A 151 -38.46 58.65 -11.37
CA PRO A 151 -39.01 60.02 -11.32
C PRO A 151 -40.43 60.12 -11.92
N GLY A 152 -41.37 60.66 -11.15
CA GLY A 152 -42.79 60.77 -11.48
C GLY A 152 -43.63 59.51 -11.24
N HIS A 153 -43.05 58.42 -10.71
CA HIS A 153 -43.73 57.18 -10.36
C HIS A 153 -43.67 56.86 -8.84
N GLU A 154 -43.22 57.80 -8.00
CA GLU A 154 -42.77 57.55 -6.62
C GLU A 154 -43.85 56.97 -5.69
N GLU A 155 -45.13 57.28 -5.93
CA GLU A 155 -46.28 56.72 -5.18
C GLU A 155 -46.85 55.42 -5.80
N GLN A 156 -46.32 54.97 -6.95
CA GLN A 156 -46.84 53.81 -7.67
C GLN A 156 -46.26 52.51 -7.15
N VAL A 157 -47.08 51.69 -6.49
CA VAL A 157 -46.71 50.33 -6.05
C VAL A 157 -46.33 49.43 -7.23
N PHE A 158 -45.43 48.47 -6.97
CA PHE A 158 -45.17 47.38 -7.91
C PHE A 158 -46.40 46.47 -8.01
N THR A 159 -46.71 45.97 -9.22
CA THR A 159 -47.93 45.16 -9.48
C THR A 159 -47.71 44.11 -10.58
N PHE A 160 -46.73 44.34 -11.46
CA PHE A 160 -46.36 43.42 -12.53
C PHE A 160 -44.87 43.05 -12.41
N TYR A 161 -44.46 42.03 -13.15
CA TYR A 161 -43.06 41.62 -13.28
C TYR A 161 -42.65 41.63 -14.75
N CYS A 162 -41.44 42.11 -15.03
CA CYS A 162 -40.87 42.16 -16.36
C CYS A 162 -39.98 40.94 -16.65
N ASP A 163 -40.62 39.84 -17.07
CA ASP A 163 -40.03 38.53 -17.39
C ASP A 163 -39.27 38.55 -18.74
N ARG A 164 -38.49 39.62 -18.97
CA ARG A 164 -37.59 39.80 -20.11
C ARG A 164 -36.16 39.62 -19.63
N ARG A 165 -35.41 38.69 -20.24
CA ARG A 165 -33.97 38.53 -20.00
C ARG A 165 -33.22 39.85 -20.23
N GLY A 166 -32.56 40.36 -19.19
CA GLY A 166 -31.92 41.68 -19.19
C GLY A 166 -32.79 42.82 -18.67
N CYS A 167 -33.97 42.52 -18.13
CA CYS A 167 -34.76 43.43 -17.30
C CYS A 167 -35.01 42.78 -15.94
N ASP A 168 -35.78 41.68 -15.91
CA ASP A 168 -35.90 40.75 -14.77
C ASP A 168 -36.15 41.44 -13.41
N ILE A 169 -37.18 42.31 -13.37
CA ILE A 169 -37.53 43.16 -12.21
C ILE A 169 -39.04 43.33 -12.03
N PRO A 170 -39.51 43.61 -10.79
CA PRO A 170 -40.85 44.12 -10.55
C PRO A 170 -41.02 45.52 -11.17
N ILE A 171 -42.22 45.81 -11.69
CA ILE A 171 -42.58 47.09 -12.31
C ILE A 171 -43.98 47.56 -11.87
N CYS A 172 -44.17 48.88 -11.78
CA CYS A 172 -45.48 49.48 -11.52
C CYS A 172 -46.27 49.66 -12.83
N THR A 173 -47.57 49.96 -12.71
CA THR A 173 -48.49 50.13 -13.86
C THR A 173 -47.99 51.19 -14.86
N LEU A 174 -47.39 52.29 -14.40
CA LEU A 174 -46.85 53.31 -15.31
C LEU A 174 -45.63 52.80 -16.10
N CYS A 175 -44.70 52.07 -15.44
CA CYS A 175 -43.56 51.45 -16.12
C CYS A 175 -43.98 50.39 -17.15
N ALA A 176 -45.03 49.62 -16.85
CA ALA A 176 -45.58 48.60 -17.74
C ALA A 176 -46.16 49.18 -19.04
N VAL A 177 -46.65 50.42 -19.01
CA VAL A 177 -47.18 51.12 -20.20
C VAL A 177 -46.07 51.91 -20.92
N CYS A 178 -45.28 52.69 -20.17
CA CYS A 178 -44.35 53.66 -20.76
C CYS A 178 -43.09 53.00 -21.35
N ASP A 179 -42.42 52.14 -20.58
CA ASP A 179 -41.08 51.66 -20.90
C ASP A 179 -41.07 50.16 -21.23
N HIS A 180 -41.73 49.35 -20.40
CA HIS A 180 -41.70 47.87 -20.43
C HIS A 180 -42.88 47.26 -21.20
N ASN A 181 -43.46 47.96 -22.18
CA ASN A 181 -44.62 47.47 -22.92
C ASN A 181 -44.28 46.29 -23.87
N GLN A 182 -45.31 45.51 -24.21
CA GLN A 182 -45.17 44.32 -25.08
C GLN A 182 -44.64 44.66 -26.48
N THR A 183 -44.97 45.85 -27.01
CA THR A 183 -44.45 46.35 -28.29
C THR A 183 -42.93 46.55 -28.29
N ASN A 184 -42.32 46.81 -27.14
CA ASN A 184 -40.86 46.87 -26.97
C ASN A 184 -40.20 45.48 -26.75
N GLY A 185 -40.96 44.39 -26.89
CA GLY A 185 -40.46 43.01 -26.70
C GLY A 185 -40.30 42.60 -25.23
N HIS A 186 -41.01 43.24 -24.31
CA HIS A 186 -41.03 42.88 -22.89
C HIS A 186 -42.21 41.95 -22.59
N LEU A 187 -41.92 40.81 -21.95
CA LEU A 187 -42.94 39.98 -21.34
C LEU A 187 -43.33 40.59 -19.99
N ILE A 188 -44.63 40.83 -19.79
CA ILE A 188 -45.19 41.34 -18.54
C ILE A 188 -46.09 40.25 -17.96
N ARG A 189 -45.86 39.90 -16.68
CA ARG A 189 -46.68 38.97 -15.91
C ARG A 189 -47.22 39.64 -14.65
N ASN A 190 -48.24 39.06 -14.01
CA ASN A 190 -48.66 39.52 -12.69
C ASN A 190 -47.55 39.21 -11.66
N LEU A 191 -47.29 40.15 -10.74
CA LEU A 191 -46.27 39.97 -9.72
C LEU A 191 -46.57 38.80 -8.77
N SER A 192 -47.85 38.56 -8.46
CA SER A 192 -48.28 37.45 -7.59
C SER A 192 -48.01 36.07 -8.20
N ASP A 193 -48.25 35.91 -9.50
CA ASP A 193 -48.04 34.64 -10.21
C ASP A 193 -46.54 34.30 -10.23
N VAL A 194 -45.69 35.27 -10.60
CA VAL A 194 -44.23 35.10 -10.65
C VAL A 194 -43.65 34.88 -9.25
N TYR A 195 -44.22 35.51 -8.22
CA TYR A 195 -43.81 35.30 -6.83
C TYR A 195 -44.02 33.85 -6.38
N GLU A 196 -45.21 33.27 -6.57
CA GLU A 196 -45.45 31.87 -6.15
C GLU A 196 -44.69 30.84 -7.01
N ASP A 197 -44.53 31.08 -8.32
CA ASP A 197 -43.64 30.29 -9.18
C ASP A 197 -42.20 30.29 -8.65
N SER A 198 -41.60 31.48 -8.48
CA SER A 198 -40.20 31.65 -8.10
C SER A 198 -39.92 31.13 -6.68
N LYS A 199 -40.86 31.39 -5.76
CA LYS A 199 -40.82 30.87 -4.38
C LYS A 199 -40.87 29.34 -4.35
N THR A 200 -41.67 28.71 -5.21
CA THR A 200 -41.73 27.25 -5.33
C THR A 200 -40.40 26.66 -5.82
N VAL A 201 -39.75 27.32 -6.79
CA VAL A 201 -38.41 26.94 -7.29
C VAL A 201 -37.33 27.09 -6.21
N VAL A 202 -37.28 28.23 -5.51
CA VAL A 202 -36.34 28.42 -4.39
C VAL A 202 -36.56 27.37 -3.29
N GLN A 203 -37.83 27.04 -2.99
CA GLN A 203 -38.17 25.99 -2.03
C GLN A 203 -37.87 24.56 -2.50
N SER A 204 -37.80 24.27 -3.82
CA SER A 204 -37.30 22.96 -4.30
C SER A 204 -35.78 22.88 -4.17
N VAL A 205 -35.05 23.90 -4.62
CA VAL A 205 -33.58 23.94 -4.55
C VAL A 205 -33.08 23.88 -3.10
N ILE A 206 -33.73 24.56 -2.15
CA ILE A 206 -33.39 24.44 -0.72
C ILE A 206 -33.58 23.01 -0.20
N ARG A 207 -34.65 22.30 -0.62
CA ARG A 207 -34.86 20.89 -0.24
C ARG A 207 -33.81 19.97 -0.85
N GLU A 208 -33.42 20.20 -2.10
CA GLU A 208 -32.37 19.45 -2.78
C GLU A 208 -30.99 19.64 -2.15
N ILE A 209 -30.65 20.87 -1.73
CA ILE A 209 -29.38 21.17 -1.03
C ILE A 209 -29.39 20.56 0.37
N ASN A 210 -30.48 20.71 1.13
CA ASN A 210 -30.59 20.11 2.47
C ASN A 210 -30.49 18.57 2.43
N ALA A 211 -31.03 17.93 1.39
CA ALA A 211 -30.90 16.48 1.19
C ALA A 211 -29.44 16.01 0.96
N ARG A 212 -28.53 16.89 0.50
CA ARG A 212 -27.10 16.57 0.35
C ARG A 212 -26.33 16.64 1.66
N GLY A 213 -26.88 17.27 2.70
CA GLY A 213 -26.19 17.47 3.99
C GLY A 213 -25.87 16.15 4.71
N MET A 214 -26.81 15.19 4.71
CA MET A 214 -26.62 13.88 5.35
C MET A 214 -25.52 13.05 4.67
N PRO A 215 -25.55 12.80 3.34
CA PRO A 215 -24.44 12.13 2.64
C PRO A 215 -23.08 12.83 2.79
N MET A 216 -23.06 14.17 2.93
CA MET A 216 -21.81 14.91 3.16
C MET A 216 -21.28 14.71 4.58
N SER A 217 -22.15 14.63 5.59
CA SER A 217 -21.75 14.24 6.95
C SER A 217 -21.26 12.79 6.99
N GLU A 218 -21.98 11.86 6.37
CA GLU A 218 -21.57 10.45 6.27
C GLU A 218 -20.21 10.28 5.59
N ALA A 219 -19.86 11.14 4.62
CA ALA A 219 -18.55 11.16 3.99
C ALA A 219 -17.44 11.70 4.90
N VAL A 220 -17.74 12.67 5.78
CA VAL A 220 -16.81 13.12 6.83
C VAL A 220 -16.59 12.00 7.84
N ASP A 221 -17.66 11.40 8.37
CA ASP A 221 -17.58 10.28 9.33
C ASP A 221 -16.83 9.06 8.77
N GLN A 222 -16.80 8.89 7.43
CA GLN A 222 -16.01 7.87 6.74
C GLN A 222 -14.53 8.25 6.65
N LEU A 223 -14.23 9.51 6.29
CA LEU A 223 -12.85 10.00 6.19
C LEU A 223 -12.16 10.04 7.55
N GLU A 224 -12.86 10.43 8.62
CA GLU A 224 -12.31 10.38 9.99
C GLU A 224 -11.97 8.94 10.41
N ARG A 225 -12.84 7.97 10.11
CA ARG A 225 -12.55 6.54 10.34
C ARG A 225 -11.34 6.03 9.54
N VAL A 226 -11.18 6.45 8.28
CA VAL A 226 -10.01 6.09 7.47
C VAL A 226 -8.71 6.70 8.04
N VAL A 227 -8.77 7.87 8.70
CA VAL A 227 -7.62 8.45 9.40
C VAL A 227 -7.28 7.66 10.67
N ASP A 228 -8.26 7.24 11.46
CA ASP A 228 -8.04 6.39 12.65
C ASP A 228 -7.51 5.00 12.26
N GLU A 229 -8.06 4.37 11.21
CA GLU A 229 -7.59 3.09 10.65
C GLU A 229 -6.14 3.19 10.15
N LEU A 230 -5.75 4.32 9.56
CA LEU A 230 -4.36 4.57 9.13
C LEU A 230 -3.40 4.69 10.32
N ALA A 231 -3.80 5.35 11.40
CA ALA A 231 -2.98 5.47 12.63
C ALA A 231 -2.83 4.12 13.37
N ALA A 232 -3.87 3.28 13.35
CA ALA A 232 -3.77 1.89 13.81
C ALA A 232 -2.81 1.09 12.91
N THR A 233 -2.90 1.23 11.59
CA THR A 233 -2.02 0.56 10.62
C THR A 233 -0.54 0.96 10.82
N GLU A 234 -0.24 2.24 11.05
CA GLU A 234 1.12 2.72 11.37
C GLU A 234 1.66 2.04 12.65
N THR A 235 0.82 1.88 13.66
CA THR A 235 1.15 1.27 14.95
C THR A 235 1.41 -0.23 14.83
N ASP A 236 0.62 -0.95 14.04
CA ASP A 236 0.78 -2.39 13.81
C ASP A 236 2.00 -2.69 12.92
N MET A 237 2.19 -1.92 11.83
CA MET A 237 3.38 -2.05 10.97
C MET A 237 4.68 -1.80 11.74
N SER A 238 4.69 -0.83 12.67
CA SER A 238 5.86 -0.56 13.51
C SER A 238 6.20 -1.74 14.41
N GLN A 239 5.20 -2.39 15.02
CA GLN A 239 5.39 -3.58 15.84
C GLN A 239 5.85 -4.80 15.03
N GLU A 240 5.36 -4.97 13.80
CA GLU A 240 5.83 -6.05 12.91
C GLU A 240 7.31 -5.85 12.53
N ILE A 241 7.72 -4.62 12.19
CA ILE A 241 9.12 -4.28 11.92
C ILE A 241 10.01 -4.64 13.11
N ASP A 242 9.68 -4.14 14.31
CA ASP A 242 10.44 -4.44 15.53
C ASP A 242 10.55 -5.95 15.77
N ALA A 243 9.44 -6.69 15.71
CA ALA A 243 9.42 -8.13 15.92
C ALA A 243 10.27 -8.92 14.91
N ILE A 244 10.34 -8.47 13.65
CA ILE A 244 11.18 -9.06 12.60
C ILE A 244 12.67 -8.83 12.89
N PHE A 245 13.07 -7.59 13.21
CA PHE A 245 14.47 -7.29 13.52
C PHE A 245 14.93 -7.97 14.81
N ASP A 246 14.06 -8.06 15.83
CA ASP A 246 14.32 -8.76 17.08
C ASP A 246 14.53 -10.28 16.87
N LYS A 247 13.79 -10.88 15.92
CA LYS A 247 13.97 -12.27 15.47
C LYS A 247 15.30 -12.48 14.76
N TYR A 248 15.70 -11.58 13.85
CA TYR A 248 17.00 -11.68 13.17
C TYR A 248 18.18 -11.46 14.12
N GLN A 249 18.07 -10.54 15.08
CA GLN A 249 19.10 -10.33 16.09
C GLN A 249 19.34 -11.60 16.95
N LYS A 250 18.27 -12.33 17.30
CA LYS A 250 18.36 -13.63 18.00
C LYS A 250 19.11 -14.68 17.16
N ILE A 251 18.80 -14.80 15.87
CA ILE A 251 19.46 -15.75 14.94
C ILE A 251 20.97 -15.42 14.79
N LEU A 252 21.31 -14.14 14.63
CA LEU A 252 22.71 -13.69 14.52
C LEU A 252 23.50 -13.95 15.81
N ASN A 253 22.90 -13.70 16.98
CA ASN A 253 23.53 -13.98 18.28
C ASN A 253 23.71 -15.49 18.53
N GLU A 254 22.77 -16.34 18.11
CA GLU A 254 22.92 -17.79 18.21
C GLU A 254 24.06 -18.30 17.32
N ARG A 255 24.13 -17.88 16.04
CA ARG A 255 25.25 -18.31 15.18
C ARG A 255 26.60 -17.82 15.69
N ARG A 256 26.66 -16.62 16.29
CA ARG A 256 27.85 -16.10 16.99
C ARG A 256 28.26 -17.00 18.15
N TYR A 257 27.32 -17.42 19.00
CA TYR A 257 27.59 -18.33 20.12
C TYR A 257 28.13 -19.69 19.64
N GLN A 258 27.48 -20.29 18.64
CA GLN A 258 27.91 -21.56 18.05
C GLN A 258 29.34 -21.49 17.49
N LEU A 259 29.70 -20.43 16.74
CA LEU A 259 31.06 -20.22 16.23
C LEU A 259 32.10 -20.07 17.35
N GLN A 260 31.75 -19.42 18.47
CA GLN A 260 32.64 -19.31 19.63
C GLN A 260 32.85 -20.68 20.31
N LEU A 261 31.80 -21.49 20.43
CA LEU A 261 31.86 -22.84 20.98
C LEU A 261 32.64 -23.81 20.06
N GLU A 262 32.46 -23.73 18.74
CA GLU A 262 33.25 -24.45 17.74
C GLU A 262 34.77 -24.20 17.93
N VAL A 263 35.17 -22.92 18.00
CA VAL A 263 36.58 -22.52 18.19
C VAL A 263 37.11 -22.99 19.55
N GLN A 264 36.33 -22.84 20.63
CA GLN A 264 36.71 -23.33 21.95
C GLN A 264 36.98 -24.84 21.94
N ASN A 265 36.10 -25.64 21.32
CA ASN A 265 36.25 -27.09 21.24
C ASN A 265 37.48 -27.50 20.43
N HIS A 266 37.70 -26.90 19.25
CA HIS A 266 38.91 -27.17 18.44
C HIS A 266 40.20 -26.82 19.18
N CYS A 267 40.22 -25.69 19.91
CA CYS A 267 41.35 -25.30 20.75
C CYS A 267 41.62 -26.31 21.88
N GLN A 268 40.59 -26.81 22.57
CA GLN A 268 40.77 -27.79 23.65
C GLN A 268 41.24 -29.16 23.12
N VAL A 269 40.75 -29.60 21.95
CA VAL A 269 41.22 -30.82 21.29
C VAL A 269 42.71 -30.69 20.94
N LYS A 270 43.11 -29.70 20.13
CA LYS A 270 44.52 -29.50 19.76
C LYS A 270 45.43 -29.33 20.98
N LYS A 271 44.96 -28.64 22.03
CA LYS A 271 45.71 -28.47 23.28
C LYS A 271 45.96 -29.81 23.99
N ARG A 272 44.94 -30.66 24.13
CA ARG A 272 45.07 -31.99 24.75
C ARG A 272 46.04 -32.87 23.96
N ASP A 273 45.91 -32.91 22.64
CA ASP A 273 46.78 -33.72 21.76
C ASP A 273 48.26 -33.27 21.84
N LEU A 274 48.50 -31.95 21.90
CA LEU A 274 49.84 -31.39 22.10
C LEU A 274 50.39 -31.66 23.51
N GLN A 275 49.55 -31.59 24.55
CA GLN A 275 49.95 -31.92 25.92
C GLN A 275 50.35 -33.40 26.06
N GLU A 276 49.66 -34.31 25.37
CA GLU A 276 50.02 -35.73 25.32
C GLU A 276 51.35 -35.96 24.61
N LYS A 277 51.56 -35.35 23.43
CA LYS A 277 52.87 -35.39 22.74
C LYS A 277 54.00 -34.87 23.64
N VAL A 278 53.79 -33.77 24.35
CA VAL A 278 54.77 -33.22 25.32
C VAL A 278 55.03 -34.19 26.48
N LYS A 279 54.01 -34.89 26.99
CA LYS A 279 54.18 -35.91 28.04
C LYS A 279 55.06 -37.07 27.56
N THR A 280 54.80 -37.59 26.37
CA THR A 280 55.58 -38.69 25.76
C THR A 280 57.04 -38.29 25.53
N LEU A 281 57.30 -37.08 25.00
CA LEU A 281 58.66 -36.60 24.78
C LEU A 281 59.44 -36.35 26.08
N LYS A 282 58.77 -35.88 27.15
CA LYS A 282 59.38 -35.79 28.49
C LYS A 282 59.75 -37.17 29.03
N SER A 283 58.90 -38.18 28.84
CA SER A 283 59.19 -39.56 29.26
C SER A 283 60.41 -40.11 28.50
N TYR A 284 60.44 -39.99 27.17
CA TYR A 284 61.57 -40.43 26.35
C TYR A 284 62.88 -39.71 26.73
N THR A 285 62.84 -38.40 26.98
CA THR A 285 64.01 -37.63 27.45
C THR A 285 64.53 -38.15 28.79
N THR A 286 63.62 -38.56 29.69
CA THR A 286 63.96 -39.13 31.01
C THR A 286 64.56 -40.53 30.88
N ASP A 287 64.03 -41.37 29.98
CA ASP A 287 64.56 -42.69 29.66
C ASP A 287 65.99 -42.59 29.09
N VAL A 288 66.20 -41.72 28.09
CA VAL A 288 67.52 -41.47 27.48
C VAL A 288 68.52 -40.99 28.52
N LYS A 289 68.16 -40.03 29.38
CA LYS A 289 69.04 -39.57 30.46
C LYS A 289 69.38 -40.72 31.41
N THR A 290 68.38 -41.45 31.90
CA THR A 290 68.58 -42.54 32.88
C THR A 290 69.48 -43.65 32.33
N ALA A 291 69.28 -44.04 31.07
CA ALA A 291 70.13 -45.02 30.39
C ALA A 291 71.57 -44.52 30.20
N THR A 292 71.74 -43.23 29.89
CA THR A 292 73.06 -42.61 29.67
C THR A 292 73.82 -42.46 31.00
N ASP A 293 73.19 -41.93 32.04
CA ASP A 293 73.78 -41.76 33.38
C ASP A 293 74.22 -43.12 33.97
N PHE A 294 73.37 -44.15 33.84
CA PHE A 294 73.73 -45.52 34.25
C PHE A 294 74.93 -46.06 33.46
N THR A 295 74.94 -45.88 32.14
CA THR A 295 76.00 -46.39 31.27
C THR A 295 77.33 -45.71 31.51
N ASN A 296 77.34 -44.38 31.68
CA ASN A 296 78.53 -43.62 32.04
C ASN A 296 79.12 -44.08 33.37
N ARG A 297 78.27 -44.31 34.39
CA ARG A 297 78.70 -44.87 35.68
C ARG A 297 79.32 -46.26 35.53
N VAL A 298 78.72 -47.13 34.71
CA VAL A 298 79.27 -48.47 34.43
C VAL A 298 80.62 -48.38 33.70
N LEU A 299 80.75 -47.52 32.69
CA LEU A 299 82.00 -47.31 31.94
C LEU A 299 83.15 -46.75 32.79
N LEU A 300 82.86 -45.96 33.83
CA LEU A 300 83.88 -45.32 34.67
C LEU A 300 84.37 -46.17 35.84
N TYR A 301 83.51 -46.99 36.43
CA TYR A 301 83.73 -47.55 37.78
C TYR A 301 83.61 -49.08 37.88
N THR A 302 83.59 -49.83 36.76
CA THR A 302 83.46 -51.30 36.79
C THR A 302 84.68 -52.02 36.24
N THR A 303 84.97 -53.21 36.76
CA THR A 303 86.01 -54.09 36.20
C THR A 303 85.55 -54.72 34.89
N ALA A 304 86.50 -55.24 34.10
CA ALA A 304 86.19 -55.85 32.79
C ALA A 304 85.13 -56.96 32.86
N THR A 305 85.15 -57.80 33.92
CA THR A 305 84.17 -58.88 34.11
C THR A 305 82.78 -58.33 34.42
N GLU A 306 82.67 -57.35 35.32
CA GLU A 306 81.40 -56.71 35.67
C GLU A 306 80.79 -55.96 34.47
N PHE A 307 81.62 -55.26 33.71
CA PHE A 307 81.21 -54.59 32.47
C PHE A 307 80.65 -55.59 31.44
N LEU A 308 81.36 -56.69 31.18
CA LEU A 308 80.95 -57.68 30.19
C LEU A 308 79.63 -58.39 30.56
N ASN A 309 79.37 -58.61 31.85
CA ASN A 309 78.09 -59.14 32.34
C ASN A 309 76.91 -58.18 32.04
N MET A 310 77.13 -56.86 32.07
CA MET A 310 76.08 -55.85 31.82
C MET A 310 75.96 -55.41 30.35
N LYS A 311 77.04 -55.57 29.55
CA LYS A 311 77.17 -55.15 28.14
C LYS A 311 75.91 -55.38 27.30
N HIS A 312 75.35 -56.59 27.34
CA HIS A 312 74.23 -56.97 26.46
C HIS A 312 72.90 -56.29 26.83
N VAL A 313 72.69 -55.98 28.12
CA VAL A 313 71.50 -55.24 28.58
C VAL A 313 71.62 -53.75 28.23
N ILE A 314 72.79 -53.16 28.46
CA ILE A 314 73.12 -51.77 28.12
C ILE A 314 72.95 -51.53 26.61
N LEU A 315 73.60 -52.36 25.78
CA LEU A 315 73.54 -52.22 24.32
C LEU A 315 72.10 -52.36 23.80
N ARG A 316 71.32 -53.31 24.33
CA ARG A 316 69.90 -53.45 23.95
C ARG A 316 69.12 -52.17 24.23
N ARG A 317 69.18 -51.66 25.46
CA ARG A 317 68.40 -50.48 25.88
C ARG A 317 68.83 -49.20 25.17
N ILE A 318 70.12 -49.02 24.88
CA ILE A 318 70.60 -47.88 24.10
C ILE A 318 70.17 -47.99 22.64
N LEU A 319 70.19 -49.18 22.03
CA LEU A 319 69.73 -49.36 20.64
C LEU A 319 68.20 -49.20 20.50
N GLU A 320 67.42 -49.68 21.47
CA GLU A 320 65.98 -49.38 21.57
C GLU A 320 65.72 -47.88 21.52
N LEU A 321 66.36 -47.12 22.42
CA LEU A 321 66.13 -45.67 22.55
C LEU A 321 66.68 -44.89 21.36
N LYS A 322 67.84 -45.28 20.80
CA LYS A 322 68.45 -44.64 19.63
C LYS A 322 67.55 -44.71 18.39
N ASN A 323 66.76 -45.77 18.25
CA ASN A 323 65.94 -46.01 17.07
C ASN A 323 64.53 -45.40 17.14
N VAL A 324 64.21 -44.62 18.19
CA VAL A 324 62.94 -43.91 18.32
C VAL A 324 62.94 -42.63 17.48
N ASN A 325 62.22 -42.63 16.36
CA ASN A 325 61.99 -41.43 15.57
C ASN A 325 60.95 -40.52 16.25
N VAL A 326 61.38 -39.33 16.68
CA VAL A 326 60.51 -38.27 17.18
C VAL A 326 60.02 -37.40 16.02
N SER A 327 58.71 -37.33 15.80
CA SER A 327 58.08 -36.32 14.94
C SER A 327 57.55 -35.16 15.78
N ILE A 328 57.94 -33.94 15.42
CA ILE A 328 57.37 -32.70 15.97
C ILE A 328 56.36 -32.20 14.92
N PRO A 329 55.08 -31.96 15.27
CA PRO A 329 54.11 -31.40 14.33
C PRO A 329 54.55 -30.02 13.84
N ALA A 330 54.25 -29.70 12.59
CA ALA A 330 54.63 -28.43 12.00
C ALA A 330 53.87 -27.27 12.68
N LYS A 331 54.42 -26.06 12.60
CA LYS A 331 53.77 -24.86 13.15
C LYS A 331 52.38 -24.64 12.52
N ASP A 332 52.23 -25.03 11.27
CA ASP A 332 51.01 -24.85 10.49
C ASP A 332 49.90 -25.85 10.89
N ASP A 333 50.26 -27.08 11.30
CA ASP A 333 49.31 -28.08 11.84
C ASP A 333 48.50 -27.53 13.03
N VAL A 334 49.11 -26.63 13.80
CA VAL A 334 48.51 -26.04 15.00
C VAL A 334 47.52 -24.92 14.65
N THR A 335 47.65 -24.28 13.48
CA THR A 335 46.86 -23.10 13.12
C THR A 335 45.35 -23.37 13.11
N LEU A 336 44.58 -22.35 13.50
CA LEU A 336 43.13 -22.28 13.40
C LEU A 336 42.80 -20.90 12.83
N ARG A 337 41.88 -20.83 11.87
CA ARG A 337 41.55 -19.58 11.15
C ARG A 337 40.04 -19.45 11.03
N PHE A 338 39.49 -18.35 11.54
CA PHE A 338 38.15 -17.93 11.19
C PHE A 338 38.13 -17.44 9.73
N LEU A 339 37.21 -17.99 8.93
CA LEU A 339 36.99 -17.59 7.55
C LEU A 339 35.67 -16.80 7.49
N ARG A 340 35.73 -15.56 7.01
CA ARG A 340 34.53 -14.76 6.73
C ARG A 340 33.89 -15.31 5.44
N GLY A 341 32.70 -15.89 5.55
CA GLY A 341 31.98 -16.48 4.41
C GLY A 341 31.23 -15.46 3.54
N VAL A 342 31.04 -14.23 4.01
CA VAL A 342 30.36 -13.13 3.33
C VAL A 342 31.21 -11.87 3.46
N SER A 343 31.19 -10.98 2.46
CA SER A 343 31.85 -9.68 2.54
C SER A 343 31.01 -8.67 3.33
N ASP A 344 31.66 -7.69 3.95
CA ASP A 344 30.97 -6.70 4.77
C ASP A 344 29.96 -5.88 3.90
N ASP A 345 30.32 -5.56 2.65
CA ASP A 345 29.43 -4.90 1.67
C ASP A 345 28.23 -5.76 1.25
N SER A 346 28.46 -7.05 1.00
CA SER A 346 27.37 -8.00 0.67
C SER A 346 26.38 -8.16 1.83
N PHE A 347 26.85 -8.07 3.07
CA PHE A 347 25.98 -8.08 4.25
C PHE A 347 25.21 -6.77 4.39
N VAL A 348 25.80 -5.61 4.11
CA VAL A 348 25.08 -4.33 4.06
C VAL A 348 23.99 -4.33 2.98
N GLN A 349 24.26 -4.91 1.80
CA GLN A 349 23.24 -5.09 0.75
C GLN A 349 22.08 -5.98 1.21
N LEU A 350 22.38 -7.09 1.92
CA LEU A 350 21.35 -7.94 2.52
C LEU A 350 20.50 -7.20 3.56
N ILE A 351 21.13 -6.47 4.49
CA ILE A 351 20.43 -5.68 5.53
C ILE A 351 19.54 -4.61 4.90
N ASN A 352 20.01 -3.90 3.86
CA ASN A 352 19.24 -2.88 3.15
C ASN A 352 18.03 -3.46 2.37
N GLY A 353 17.95 -4.78 2.19
CA GLY A 353 16.78 -5.47 1.64
C GLY A 353 15.75 -5.92 2.69
N ILE A 354 16.03 -5.76 3.99
CA ILE A 354 15.12 -6.21 5.06
C ILE A 354 13.97 -5.21 5.24
N GLY A 355 12.94 -5.39 4.42
CA GLY A 355 11.70 -4.63 4.45
C GLY A 355 11.72 -3.38 3.56
N ASN A 356 10.52 -2.93 3.20
CA ASN A 356 10.30 -1.67 2.48
C ASN A 356 8.93 -1.12 2.86
N VAL A 357 8.82 0.19 3.08
CA VAL A 357 7.54 0.86 3.37
C VAL A 357 7.08 1.59 2.10
N SER A 358 5.95 1.15 1.54
CA SER A 358 5.38 1.71 0.32
C SER A 358 3.95 2.20 0.54
N SER A 359 3.66 3.45 0.19
CA SER A 359 2.29 3.96 0.08
C SER A 359 1.80 3.91 -1.37
N ARG A 360 0.48 3.77 -1.56
CA ARG A 360 -0.18 4.07 -2.84
C ARG A 360 -0.74 5.48 -2.76
N GLU A 361 -0.17 6.40 -3.53
CA GLU A 361 -0.84 7.67 -3.82
C GLU A 361 -2.11 7.38 -4.64
N SER A 362 -3.28 7.55 -4.02
CA SER A 362 -4.54 7.57 -4.74
C SER A 362 -4.60 8.81 -5.64
N PRO A 363 -5.10 8.72 -6.89
CA PRO A 363 -5.34 9.89 -7.73
C PRO A 363 -6.26 10.86 -6.99
N VAL A 364 -5.81 12.10 -6.78
CA VAL A 364 -6.61 13.15 -6.14
C VAL A 364 -7.89 13.33 -6.97
N PRO A 365 -9.10 13.15 -6.39
CA PRO A 365 -10.33 13.40 -7.11
C PRO A 365 -10.40 14.88 -7.50
N GLN A 366 -10.33 15.17 -8.80
CA GLN A 366 -10.56 16.53 -9.28
C GLN A 366 -12.00 16.91 -8.94
N SER A 367 -12.17 17.92 -8.09
CA SER A 367 -13.47 18.39 -7.63
C SER A 367 -14.28 18.91 -8.82
N VAL A 368 -15.45 18.31 -9.04
CA VAL A 368 -16.32 18.62 -10.18
C VAL A 368 -17.08 19.93 -9.91
N LEU A 369 -16.38 21.05 -10.06
CA LEU A 369 -16.99 22.38 -10.18
C LEU A 369 -17.58 22.55 -11.60
N GLN A 370 -18.72 21.91 -11.84
CA GLN A 370 -19.53 22.14 -13.04
C GLN A 370 -20.21 23.53 -12.97
N ASN A 371 -19.45 24.57 -13.32
CA ASN A 371 -20.04 25.84 -13.72
C ASN A 371 -20.70 25.66 -15.10
N GLY A 372 -22.02 25.51 -15.12
CA GLY A 372 -22.79 25.37 -16.35
C GLY A 372 -22.99 26.71 -17.06
N HIS A 373 -22.65 26.77 -18.36
CA HIS A 373 -23.20 27.77 -19.28
C HIS A 373 -23.55 27.12 -20.64
N PRO A 374 -24.57 27.63 -21.36
CA PRO A 374 -25.23 26.89 -22.43
C PRO A 374 -24.56 27.05 -23.81
N ASN A 375 -24.81 26.05 -24.68
CA ASN A 375 -24.41 26.06 -26.08
C ASN A 375 -24.94 27.26 -26.87
N SER A 376 -24.07 27.87 -27.68
CA SER A 376 -24.44 28.44 -28.98
C SER A 376 -23.26 28.32 -29.96
N SER A 377 -23.54 27.96 -31.21
CA SER A 377 -22.53 27.46 -32.15
C SER A 377 -21.80 28.60 -32.90
N PRO A 378 -20.49 28.47 -33.18
CA PRO A 378 -19.79 29.38 -34.09
C PRO A 378 -20.26 29.21 -35.53
N MET A 379 -20.54 30.31 -36.23
CA MET A 379 -20.74 30.28 -37.69
C MET A 379 -19.41 30.13 -38.43
N LYS A 380 -19.45 29.51 -39.62
CA LYS A 380 -18.32 29.50 -40.54
C LYS A 380 -18.04 30.92 -41.06
N SER A 381 -16.77 31.33 -41.00
CA SER A 381 -16.18 32.24 -41.98
C SER A 381 -14.77 31.75 -42.30
N GLY A 382 -14.23 32.08 -43.47
CA GLY A 382 -12.92 31.57 -43.87
C GLY A 382 -12.30 32.33 -45.05
N ARG A 383 -10.96 32.39 -45.00
CA ARG A 383 -10.01 32.62 -46.10
C ARG A 383 -8.73 31.92 -45.62
N SER A 384 -8.15 30.92 -46.31
CA SER A 384 -7.77 30.78 -47.72
C SER A 384 -6.40 31.40 -48.01
N ASP A 385 -5.73 30.77 -48.97
CA ASP A 385 -4.52 31.19 -49.69
C ASP A 385 -3.18 30.96 -48.94
N TYR A 386 -2.12 30.39 -49.54
CA TYR A 386 -1.95 29.87 -50.92
C TYR A 386 -0.81 28.81 -51.00
N VAL A 387 -1.00 27.75 -51.83
CA VAL A 387 -0.09 27.17 -52.88
C VAL A 387 1.43 27.01 -52.57
N SER A 388 2.13 25.89 -52.86
CA SER A 388 2.16 25.03 -54.08
C SER A 388 2.48 23.56 -53.74
N SER A 389 1.91 22.53 -54.40
CA SER A 389 2.37 21.85 -55.65
C SER A 389 3.69 21.05 -55.47
N ILE A 390 3.89 19.85 -56.03
CA ILE A 390 3.49 19.32 -57.36
C ILE A 390 3.05 17.82 -57.31
N ASN A 391 2.14 17.45 -58.22
CA ASN A 391 1.86 16.18 -58.92
C ASN A 391 2.84 14.99 -58.76
N GLN A 392 2.53 13.70 -58.94
CA GLN A 392 1.36 12.88 -59.37
C GLN A 392 1.74 11.40 -59.05
N GLU A 393 0.90 10.36 -58.90
CA GLU A 393 -0.56 10.12 -58.86
C GLU A 393 -0.77 8.73 -58.12
N SER A 394 -1.76 7.83 -58.25
CA SER A 394 -2.96 7.62 -59.09
C SER A 394 -4.07 6.85 -58.34
N ALA A 395 -5.08 6.38 -59.07
CA ALA A 395 -6.25 5.59 -58.67
C ALA A 395 -5.97 4.06 -58.58
N ARG A 396 -6.84 3.15 -58.06
CA ARG A 396 -8.00 3.13 -57.14
C ARG A 396 -8.33 1.64 -56.84
N SER A 397 -9.08 1.36 -55.77
CA SER A 397 -9.69 0.06 -55.39
C SER A 397 -10.98 -0.25 -56.21
N PRO A 398 -11.86 -1.26 -55.90
CA PRO A 398 -11.76 -2.47 -55.03
C PRO A 398 -12.45 -3.79 -55.56
N THR A 399 -12.36 -4.89 -54.78
CA THR A 399 -13.34 -6.02 -54.59
C THR A 399 -13.67 -7.10 -55.64
N ARG A 400 -14.04 -8.29 -55.09
CA ARG A 400 -14.89 -9.42 -55.59
C ARG A 400 -14.27 -10.60 -56.39
N THR A 401 -14.99 -11.74 -56.31
CA THR A 401 -14.78 -13.14 -56.80
C THR A 401 -16.01 -13.59 -57.65
N PRO A 402 -16.23 -14.86 -58.12
CA PRO A 402 -15.43 -16.12 -58.23
C PRO A 402 -15.31 -16.52 -59.75
N PRO A 403 -15.56 -17.75 -60.33
CA PRO A 403 -15.64 -19.18 -59.91
C PRO A 403 -14.93 -20.22 -60.86
N SER A 404 -15.26 -21.53 -60.73
CA SER A 404 -15.15 -22.65 -61.73
C SER A 404 -13.74 -23.19 -62.08
N GLU A 405 -13.41 -24.50 -62.14
CA GLU A 405 -14.03 -25.83 -61.82
C GLU A 405 -12.89 -26.89 -61.63
N GLY A 406 -13.02 -28.21 -61.37
CA GLY A 406 -14.11 -29.23 -61.37
C GLY A 406 -13.79 -30.40 -62.37
N PRO A 407 -14.38 -31.63 -62.32
CA PRO A 407 -15.10 -32.39 -61.26
C PRO A 407 -14.16 -33.31 -60.38
N ILE A 408 -14.25 -34.62 -60.01
CA ILE A 408 -15.02 -35.88 -60.31
C ILE A 408 -15.04 -36.87 -59.08
N ASN A 409 -16.18 -37.58 -58.86
CA ASN A 409 -16.52 -38.91 -58.26
C ASN A 409 -15.64 -39.64 -57.18
N ILE A 410 -16.17 -40.53 -56.29
CA ILE A 410 -17.53 -41.12 -56.09
C ILE A 410 -17.82 -41.40 -54.59
N ILE A 411 -19.10 -41.45 -54.16
CA ILE A 411 -19.54 -41.55 -52.74
C ILE A 411 -20.74 -42.52 -52.59
N PRO A 412 -20.68 -43.55 -51.71
CA PRO A 412 -21.67 -43.71 -50.60
C PRO A 412 -21.05 -44.43 -49.34
N THR A 413 -21.70 -44.70 -48.19
CA THR A 413 -23.06 -44.42 -47.65
C THR A 413 -23.03 -44.21 -46.12
N SER A 414 -24.05 -43.54 -45.55
CA SER A 414 -24.37 -43.48 -44.10
C SER A 414 -25.50 -44.50 -43.74
N PRO A 415 -26.34 -44.46 -42.65
CA PRO A 415 -26.86 -43.30 -41.88
C PRO A 415 -27.01 -43.43 -40.34
N GLN A 416 -27.46 -42.33 -39.69
CA GLN A 416 -28.16 -42.33 -38.40
C GLN A 416 -29.69 -42.20 -38.60
N PRO A 417 -30.50 -42.62 -37.61
CA PRO A 417 -31.60 -41.79 -37.10
C PRO A 417 -31.67 -41.82 -35.55
N ALA A 418 -32.54 -41.11 -34.82
CA ALA A 418 -33.28 -39.84 -34.94
C ALA A 418 -34.27 -39.79 -33.73
N THR A 419 -34.79 -38.62 -33.38
CA THR A 419 -35.56 -38.32 -32.15
C THR A 419 -36.95 -38.97 -32.00
N ARG A 420 -37.40 -39.20 -30.75
CA ARG A 420 -38.84 -39.18 -30.34
C ARG A 420 -39.04 -38.92 -28.83
N SER A 421 -40.30 -38.77 -28.40
CA SER A 421 -40.73 -38.14 -27.13
C SER A 421 -41.86 -38.88 -26.38
N ASN A 422 -42.27 -38.32 -25.21
CA ASN A 422 -43.51 -38.51 -24.42
C ASN A 422 -43.50 -39.41 -23.14
N ASP A 423 -43.91 -38.77 -22.03
CA ASP A 423 -44.97 -39.12 -21.06
C ASP A 423 -44.94 -40.38 -20.14
N SER A 424 -44.42 -40.16 -18.92
CA SER A 424 -45.14 -40.27 -17.61
C SER A 424 -45.74 -41.59 -17.06
N THR A 425 -45.68 -41.71 -15.71
CA THR A 425 -46.32 -42.71 -14.80
C THR A 425 -45.75 -44.15 -14.81
N GLY A 426 -45.64 -44.87 -13.68
CA GLY A 426 -45.72 -44.48 -12.26
C GLY A 426 -45.75 -45.65 -11.24
N VAL A 427 -45.48 -45.33 -9.96
CA VAL A 427 -45.91 -46.04 -8.71
C VAL A 427 -45.11 -47.26 -8.13
N SER A 428 -44.89 -47.19 -6.79
CA SER A 428 -44.68 -48.26 -5.77
C SER A 428 -43.28 -48.76 -5.30
N ARG A 429 -42.83 -48.17 -4.16
CA ARG A 429 -42.47 -48.79 -2.85
C ARG A 429 -41.70 -50.14 -2.81
N GLN A 430 -40.60 -50.28 -2.07
CA GLN A 430 -40.60 -50.48 -0.59
C GLN A 430 -39.21 -50.30 0.09
N LEU A 431 -39.20 -49.87 1.37
CA LEU A 431 -38.36 -50.28 2.54
C LEU A 431 -36.80 -50.36 2.42
N SER A 432 -35.96 -49.99 3.40
CA SER A 432 -36.13 -49.55 4.81
C SER A 432 -34.89 -48.80 5.33
N VAL A 433 -34.97 -48.15 6.51
CA VAL A 433 -33.87 -47.41 7.19
C VAL A 433 -33.81 -47.75 8.70
N PRO A 434 -32.62 -47.89 9.33
CA PRO A 434 -32.45 -47.92 10.80
C PRO A 434 -31.95 -46.58 11.40
N PRO A 435 -32.13 -46.31 12.73
CA PRO A 435 -31.98 -44.97 13.34
C PRO A 435 -30.74 -44.75 14.25
N PRO A 436 -30.46 -43.50 14.69
CA PRO A 436 -29.39 -43.15 15.64
C PRO A 436 -29.83 -43.14 17.13
N PRO A 437 -28.89 -43.15 18.10
CA PRO A 437 -29.17 -43.00 19.54
C PRO A 437 -29.23 -41.54 20.02
N THR A 438 -29.87 -41.29 21.16
CA THR A 438 -30.21 -39.95 21.71
C THR A 438 -29.67 -39.67 23.12
N MET A 439 -29.71 -38.40 23.54
CA MET A 439 -29.33 -37.93 24.89
C MET A 439 -30.53 -37.69 25.82
N ASN A 440 -30.27 -37.61 27.13
CA ASN A 440 -31.04 -36.90 28.17
C ASN A 440 -30.03 -36.07 29.02
N ARG A 441 -30.26 -34.86 29.55
CA ARG A 441 -31.38 -34.26 30.33
C ARG A 441 -31.51 -34.83 31.75
N GLU A 442 -31.70 -34.09 32.87
CA GLU A 442 -31.71 -32.64 33.26
C GLU A 442 -31.94 -32.61 34.83
N PRO A 443 -32.23 -31.52 35.60
CA PRO A 443 -31.94 -30.06 35.53
C PRO A 443 -31.56 -29.35 36.91
N VAL A 444 -31.36 -28.02 36.90
CA VAL A 444 -31.87 -26.98 37.90
C VAL A 444 -31.23 -26.70 39.31
N GLN A 445 -30.61 -25.50 39.41
CA GLN A 445 -30.76 -24.35 40.39
C GLN A 445 -30.35 -24.31 41.91
N ARG A 446 -29.62 -23.20 42.22
CA ARG A 446 -29.81 -22.13 43.26
C ARG A 446 -29.46 -22.27 44.78
N GLN A 447 -28.63 -21.30 45.21
CA GLN A 447 -28.76 -20.36 46.38
C GLN A 447 -28.23 -20.67 47.81
N THR A 448 -27.27 -19.82 48.21
CA THR A 448 -27.10 -19.07 49.49
C THR A 448 -26.57 -19.69 50.81
N SER A 449 -25.58 -18.96 51.36
CA SER A 449 -25.33 -18.58 52.77
C SER A 449 -24.84 -19.56 53.86
N LEU A 450 -23.56 -19.36 54.24
CA LEU A 450 -23.00 -19.35 55.63
C LEU A 450 -23.02 -20.68 56.45
N PRO A 451 -22.30 -20.80 57.60
CA PRO A 451 -21.43 -19.82 58.28
C PRO A 451 -19.97 -20.29 58.53
N ALA A 452 -19.20 -19.48 59.27
CA ALA A 452 -17.97 -19.85 60.03
C ALA A 452 -18.39 -20.25 61.49
N PRO A 453 -17.55 -20.31 62.57
CA PRO A 453 -16.13 -19.92 62.75
C PRO A 453 -15.29 -20.82 63.72
N LEU A 454 -14.15 -20.27 64.20
CA LEU A 454 -13.33 -20.64 65.40
C LEU A 454 -12.35 -21.83 65.27
N GLU A 455 -11.02 -21.61 65.39
CA GLU A 455 -10.15 -21.73 66.60
C GLU A 455 -9.56 -23.16 66.77
N GLU A 456 -8.33 -23.47 67.24
CA GLU A 456 -7.09 -22.75 67.60
C GLU A 456 -5.93 -23.81 67.78
N LYS A 457 -4.69 -23.63 68.31
CA LYS A 457 -3.91 -22.56 68.98
C LYS A 457 -2.39 -22.87 68.84
N LYS A 458 -1.50 -21.85 68.96
CA LYS A 458 -0.05 -21.93 69.35
C LYS A 458 0.94 -22.59 68.37
N THR A 459 2.27 -22.30 68.42
CA THR A 459 3.09 -21.50 69.37
C THR A 459 4.21 -20.72 68.65
N MET A 460 4.48 -19.47 69.11
CA MET A 460 5.79 -18.81 69.37
C MET A 460 6.93 -18.87 68.30
N SER A 461 7.76 -17.84 68.05
CA SER A 461 8.15 -16.62 68.81
C SER A 461 8.87 -15.61 67.86
N THR A 462 9.21 -14.34 68.19
CA THR A 462 8.72 -13.32 69.15
C THR A 462 9.62 -12.05 69.03
N ILE A 463 9.04 -10.83 68.98
CA ILE A 463 9.67 -9.50 69.24
C ILE A 463 10.70 -8.99 68.19
N ALA A 464 10.76 -7.70 67.78
CA ALA A 464 10.06 -6.42 68.04
C ALA A 464 10.61 -5.34 67.04
N MET A 465 10.38 -4.01 66.99
CA MET A 465 9.39 -2.93 67.28
C MET A 465 10.11 -1.61 66.80
N MET A 466 9.62 -0.38 66.64
CA MET A 466 8.37 0.44 66.62
C MET A 466 8.81 1.80 65.98
N ASN A 467 8.04 2.83 65.59
CA ASN A 467 6.61 3.20 65.52
C ASN A 467 6.51 4.28 64.39
N GLY A 468 5.40 4.94 64.04
CA GLY A 468 4.00 4.92 64.51
C GLY A 468 3.13 5.87 63.65
N LEU A 469 1.81 5.86 63.85
CA LEU A 469 0.78 6.64 63.10
C LEU A 469 0.76 8.15 63.45
N PRO A 470 0.07 9.09 62.74
CA PRO A 470 -1.35 8.93 62.29
C PRO A 470 -1.91 9.67 61.04
N LYS A 471 -2.92 9.02 60.42
CA LYS A 471 -4.22 9.52 59.88
C LYS A 471 -4.27 10.57 58.73
N THR A 472 -5.39 10.51 58.00
CA THR A 472 -5.78 11.30 56.82
C THR A 472 -6.67 12.52 57.19
N PRO A 473 -7.04 13.38 56.21
CA PRO A 473 -8.34 13.17 55.55
C PRO A 473 -8.32 13.23 54.01
N VAL A 474 -9.51 13.06 53.43
CA VAL A 474 -9.86 12.87 52.01
C VAL A 474 -9.91 14.18 51.22
N GLU A 475 -9.49 14.16 49.95
CA GLU A 475 -10.26 14.77 48.84
C GLU A 475 -9.87 14.19 47.46
N GLU A 476 -10.77 14.25 46.48
CA GLU A 476 -10.65 13.57 45.17
C GLU A 476 -10.29 14.56 44.05
N LYS A 477 -9.41 14.16 43.10
CA LYS A 477 -9.70 14.01 41.64
C LYS A 477 -8.45 13.88 40.75
N THR A 478 -8.43 12.76 40.01
CA THR A 478 -7.92 12.56 38.62
C THR A 478 -6.60 13.22 38.14
N SER A 479 -5.66 12.37 37.72
CA SER A 479 -4.59 12.51 36.71
C SER A 479 -4.52 13.82 35.87
N PHE A 480 -3.36 14.48 35.74
CA PHE A 480 -2.17 14.10 34.92
C PHE A 480 -2.48 13.92 33.40
N PHE A 481 -1.68 14.40 32.42
CA PHE A 481 -0.30 14.92 32.46
C PHE A 481 -0.07 16.12 31.48
N ASN A 482 0.97 16.92 31.70
CA ASN A 482 1.46 18.00 30.81
C ASN A 482 2.25 17.43 29.59
N LYS A 483 2.33 18.02 28.38
CA LYS A 483 2.45 19.43 27.89
C LYS A 483 3.88 20.01 27.80
N ALA A 484 4.53 19.70 26.66
CA ALA A 484 5.30 20.60 25.76
C ALA A 484 6.73 21.16 26.07
N LYS A 485 7.66 20.76 25.18
CA LYS A 485 8.64 21.58 24.37
C LYS A 485 9.86 22.31 24.99
N LYS A 486 10.98 22.23 24.23
CA LYS A 486 12.21 23.09 24.20
C LYS A 486 13.18 22.89 25.41
N ARG A 487 14.51 23.08 25.31
CA ARG A 487 15.37 23.78 24.30
C ARG A 487 16.88 23.41 24.43
N THR A 488 17.66 23.76 23.38
CA THR A 488 19.09 24.20 23.43
C THR A 488 20.22 23.14 23.40
N VAL A 489 21.34 23.56 22.79
CA VAL A 489 22.59 22.84 22.48
C VAL A 489 23.76 23.41 23.32
N GLN A 490 24.84 22.63 23.49
CA GLN A 490 26.27 23.03 23.62
C GLN A 490 27.01 22.38 24.82
N ALA A 491 28.35 22.35 24.73
CA ALA A 491 29.32 21.57 25.51
C ALA A 491 29.41 20.07 25.09
N ASN A 492 30.59 19.44 24.96
CA ASN A 492 31.97 19.86 25.26
C ASN A 492 32.94 19.75 24.05
N ARG A 493 34.12 20.36 24.20
CA ARG A 493 35.29 20.31 23.31
C ARG A 493 36.51 19.88 24.16
N GLU A 494 37.66 19.63 23.53
CA GLU A 494 38.93 19.16 24.14
C GLU A 494 38.86 17.66 24.54
N SER A 495 39.84 16.79 24.29
CA SER A 495 41.24 16.91 23.81
C SER A 495 41.47 15.91 22.64
N PHE A 496 42.56 15.85 21.86
CA PHE A 496 43.97 16.28 21.99
C PHE A 496 44.51 16.91 20.69
N GLN A 497 45.77 17.38 20.69
CA GLN A 497 46.44 18.07 19.58
C GLN A 497 47.82 17.41 19.26
N GLN A 498 48.39 17.75 18.09
CA GLN A 498 49.73 17.33 17.57
C GLN A 498 49.74 15.89 17.03
N LEU A 499 50.38 15.54 15.90
CA LEU A 499 51.55 16.12 15.21
C LEU A 499 51.41 16.22 13.68
N SER A 500 52.23 17.08 13.08
CA SER A 500 52.58 17.24 11.65
C SER A 500 53.83 18.13 11.60
N PRO A 501 54.80 17.97 10.67
CA PRO A 501 54.55 17.96 9.22
C PRO A 501 55.36 16.94 8.41
N ASP A 502 55.07 16.85 7.10
CA ASP A 502 56.07 17.17 6.06
C ASP A 502 55.45 17.41 4.67
N ARG A 503 56.20 18.09 3.80
CA ARG A 503 55.94 18.43 2.37
C ARG A 503 57.31 18.42 1.64
N PRO A 504 57.42 18.45 0.29
CA PRO A 504 56.41 18.71 -0.75
C PRO A 504 56.30 17.54 -1.77
N PHE A 505 55.58 17.60 -2.90
CA PHE A 505 55.91 18.30 -4.16
C PHE A 505 54.68 18.50 -5.08
N GLN A 506 54.85 19.33 -6.12
CA GLN A 506 53.91 19.57 -7.24
C GLN A 506 54.66 19.26 -8.59
N PRO A 507 54.18 19.66 -9.79
CA PRO A 507 52.99 19.19 -10.53
C PRO A 507 53.30 18.79 -12.02
N VAL A 508 52.25 18.47 -12.81
CA VAL A 508 52.24 18.35 -14.31
C VAL A 508 52.98 17.08 -14.83
N THR A 509 52.47 16.25 -15.75
CA THR A 509 52.00 16.52 -17.13
C THR A 509 50.85 15.63 -17.65
N SER A 510 49.99 16.19 -18.50
CA SER A 510 49.11 15.52 -19.49
C SER A 510 49.95 14.95 -20.69
N PRO A 511 49.39 14.37 -21.79
CA PRO A 511 47.98 14.19 -22.17
C PRO A 511 47.58 12.81 -22.76
N ILE A 512 46.27 12.52 -22.84
CA ILE A 512 45.70 11.51 -23.78
C ILE A 512 44.38 12.03 -24.38
N SER A 513 44.21 11.81 -25.68
CA SER A 513 42.95 11.91 -26.44
C SER A 513 43.11 11.14 -27.76
N PRO A 514 42.04 10.73 -28.46
CA PRO A 514 41.06 9.73 -28.02
C PRO A 514 41.07 8.50 -28.94
N LYS A 515 40.53 7.34 -28.51
CA LYS A 515 40.17 6.24 -29.43
C LYS A 515 39.14 5.25 -28.86
N THR A 516 38.43 4.65 -29.80
CA THR A 516 37.25 3.76 -29.79
C THR A 516 37.29 2.49 -28.89
N PRO A 517 36.12 1.87 -28.61
CA PRO A 517 35.99 0.85 -27.57
C PRO A 517 36.21 -0.61 -28.04
N THR A 518 37.04 -1.39 -27.34
CA THR A 518 37.00 -2.88 -27.38
C THR A 518 37.69 -3.54 -26.18
N SER A 519 36.92 -4.09 -25.23
CA SER A 519 37.30 -5.24 -24.37
C SER A 519 36.13 -5.64 -23.48
N MET A 520 35.79 -6.93 -23.40
CA MET A 520 34.75 -7.42 -22.47
C MET A 520 35.30 -7.60 -21.04
N PRO A 521 34.44 -7.61 -19.99
CA PRO A 521 34.85 -8.00 -18.65
C PRO A 521 35.35 -9.45 -18.59
N PRO A 522 36.19 -9.83 -17.60
CA PRO A 522 36.69 -11.20 -17.46
C PRO A 522 35.59 -12.22 -17.15
N GLU A 523 35.76 -13.47 -17.58
CA GLU A 523 34.85 -14.57 -17.25
C GLU A 523 34.76 -14.80 -15.73
N LEU A 524 33.52 -14.96 -15.23
CA LEU A 524 33.23 -15.22 -13.83
C LEU A 524 33.64 -16.65 -13.47
N LYS A 525 34.78 -16.82 -12.79
CA LYS A 525 35.25 -18.15 -12.34
C LYS A 525 34.31 -18.73 -11.29
N SER A 526 33.68 -19.84 -11.63
CA SER A 526 32.77 -20.60 -10.75
C SER A 526 33.44 -21.02 -9.44
N LEU A 527 32.70 -20.89 -8.33
CA LEU A 527 33.10 -21.45 -7.04
C LEU A 527 33.14 -22.99 -7.11
N PRO A 528 34.05 -23.66 -6.36
CA PRO A 528 34.15 -25.10 -6.38
C PRO A 528 32.96 -25.75 -5.67
N GLY A 529 32.13 -26.45 -6.46
CA GLY A 529 30.99 -27.21 -5.96
C GLY A 529 31.38 -28.47 -5.16
N VAL A 530 30.41 -29.04 -4.43
CA VAL A 530 30.59 -30.32 -3.71
C VAL A 530 30.65 -31.48 -4.71
N ILE A 531 31.48 -32.49 -4.46
CA ILE A 531 31.70 -33.61 -5.40
C ILE A 531 31.34 -34.95 -4.75
N TYR A 532 30.43 -35.69 -5.39
CA TYR A 532 30.00 -37.04 -5.00
C TYR A 532 30.45 -38.06 -6.06
N GLY A 533 31.70 -38.50 -5.98
CA GLY A 533 32.29 -39.43 -6.94
C GLY A 533 32.62 -38.72 -8.26
N ASP A 534 31.91 -39.05 -9.34
CA ASP A 534 32.02 -38.37 -10.64
C ASP A 534 30.93 -37.31 -10.89
N VAL A 535 30.07 -37.06 -9.90
CA VAL A 535 29.01 -36.05 -9.93
C VAL A 535 29.45 -34.79 -9.19
N VAL A 536 29.30 -33.63 -9.84
CA VAL A 536 29.53 -32.30 -9.26
C VAL A 536 28.18 -31.68 -8.91
N CYS A 537 28.02 -31.19 -7.68
CA CYS A 537 26.96 -30.27 -7.31
C CYS A 537 27.50 -28.85 -7.46
N PRO A 538 27.25 -28.13 -8.57
CA PRO A 538 27.68 -26.74 -8.71
C PRO A 538 26.93 -25.87 -7.69
N GLU A 539 27.56 -24.81 -7.18
CA GLU A 539 26.91 -23.83 -6.31
C GLU A 539 26.39 -22.67 -7.18
N PHE A 540 25.07 -22.41 -7.16
CA PHE A 540 24.46 -21.36 -7.99
C PHE A 540 23.12 -20.84 -7.42
N THR A 541 22.61 -19.77 -8.01
CA THR A 541 21.34 -19.13 -7.64
C THR A 541 20.52 -18.80 -8.88
N PHE A 542 19.28 -18.38 -8.72
CA PHE A 542 18.56 -17.70 -9.78
C PHE A 542 19.24 -16.36 -10.13
N ASP A 543 19.27 -16.00 -11.43
CA ASP A 543 19.71 -14.69 -11.91
C ASP A 543 18.56 -13.69 -11.77
N VAL A 544 18.55 -12.99 -10.62
CA VAL A 544 17.53 -12.01 -10.24
C VAL A 544 17.31 -10.94 -11.32
N LEU A 545 18.32 -10.64 -12.16
CA LEU A 545 18.22 -9.63 -13.22
C LEU A 545 17.32 -10.06 -14.39
N THR A 546 17.06 -11.36 -14.56
CA THR A 546 16.21 -11.85 -15.66
C THR A 546 14.74 -12.05 -15.26
N ILE A 547 14.39 -11.86 -13.99
CA ILE A 547 13.06 -12.24 -13.48
C ILE A 547 11.92 -11.57 -14.25
N HIS A 548 10.90 -12.36 -14.62
CA HIS A 548 9.67 -11.81 -15.17
C HIS A 548 8.88 -10.98 -14.14
N ASN A 549 8.38 -9.80 -14.52
CA ASN A 549 7.77 -8.80 -13.61
C ASN A 549 6.58 -9.28 -12.73
N GLU A 550 5.88 -10.33 -13.16
CA GLU A 550 4.81 -10.97 -12.36
C GLU A 550 5.31 -12.06 -11.39
N ARG A 551 6.62 -12.18 -11.16
CA ARG A 551 7.23 -13.21 -10.31
C ARG A 551 8.07 -12.57 -9.21
N GLU A 552 8.27 -13.32 -8.13
CA GLU A 552 8.98 -12.87 -6.94
C GLU A 552 10.12 -13.84 -6.64
N VAL A 553 11.29 -13.33 -6.27
CA VAL A 553 12.45 -14.14 -5.86
C VAL A 553 13.00 -13.60 -4.54
N SER A 554 13.43 -14.50 -3.66
CA SER A 554 14.10 -14.13 -2.40
C SER A 554 15.45 -13.46 -2.64
N LEU A 555 15.88 -12.66 -1.67
CA LEU A 555 17.10 -11.82 -1.75
C LEU A 555 18.40 -12.63 -1.90
N ASP A 556 18.39 -13.90 -1.48
CA ASP A 556 19.49 -14.86 -1.65
C ASP A 556 19.49 -15.53 -3.05
N GLY A 557 18.47 -15.28 -3.88
CA GLY A 557 18.30 -15.92 -5.17
C GLY A 557 17.98 -17.42 -5.11
N LYS A 558 17.52 -17.95 -3.97
CA LYS A 558 17.24 -19.38 -3.78
C LYS A 558 15.77 -19.77 -3.91
N ILE A 559 14.81 -18.86 -3.65
CA ILE A 559 13.37 -19.18 -3.65
C ILE A 559 12.62 -18.34 -4.68
N LEU A 560 11.97 -18.99 -5.64
CA LEU A 560 11.09 -18.39 -6.66
C LEU A 560 9.62 -18.61 -6.28
N ARG A 561 8.79 -17.58 -6.43
CA ARG A 561 7.33 -17.63 -6.21
C ARG A 561 6.56 -17.01 -7.37
N ASN A 562 5.39 -17.56 -7.68
CA ASN A 562 4.40 -16.86 -8.51
C ASN A 562 3.60 -15.84 -7.67
N ARG A 563 2.97 -14.87 -8.35
CA ARG A 563 2.42 -13.68 -7.68
C ARG A 563 1.04 -13.31 -8.21
N LYS A 564 0.04 -13.28 -7.31
CA LYS A 564 -1.33 -12.88 -7.66
C LYS A 564 -1.38 -11.51 -8.33
N THR A 565 -2.21 -11.39 -9.36
CA THR A 565 -2.27 -10.19 -10.20
C THR A 565 -2.74 -8.97 -9.41
N GLY A 566 -2.30 -7.77 -9.84
CA GLY A 566 -2.70 -6.48 -9.24
C GLY A 566 -1.88 -5.99 -8.03
N LYS A 567 -0.98 -6.80 -7.44
CA LYS A 567 -0.01 -6.32 -6.44
C LYS A 567 1.16 -5.56 -7.10
N PRO A 568 1.62 -4.40 -6.56
CA PRO A 568 2.73 -3.62 -7.15
C PRO A 568 4.08 -4.30 -6.91
N SER A 569 5.02 -4.24 -7.85
CA SER A 569 6.33 -4.92 -7.72
C SER A 569 7.24 -4.27 -6.67
N SER A 570 8.02 -5.09 -5.98
CA SER A 570 9.13 -4.68 -5.10
C SER A 570 10.51 -4.87 -5.74
N SER A 571 10.59 -5.41 -6.97
CA SER A 571 11.86 -5.66 -7.67
C SER A 571 12.39 -4.42 -8.41
N VAL A 572 13.72 -4.38 -8.57
CA VAL A 572 14.51 -3.20 -8.92
C VAL A 572 14.41 -2.82 -10.41
N THR A 573 14.65 -1.53 -10.70
CA THR A 573 14.60 -0.91 -12.03
C THR A 573 15.33 -1.67 -13.14
N ALA A 574 14.56 -2.01 -14.18
CA ALA A 574 14.87 -1.98 -15.61
C ALA A 574 16.35 -2.18 -16.05
N GLU A 575 16.61 -3.34 -16.66
CA GLU A 575 17.31 -3.38 -17.96
C GLU A 575 17.19 -4.74 -18.69
N LYS A 576 17.02 -5.87 -17.99
CA LYS A 576 17.10 -7.24 -18.59
C LYS A 576 16.06 -8.27 -18.12
N GLN A 577 14.93 -7.84 -17.60
CA GLN A 577 13.82 -8.72 -17.22
C GLN A 577 13.20 -9.41 -18.45
N PHE A 578 12.88 -10.70 -18.34
CA PHE A 578 12.13 -11.41 -19.39
C PHE A 578 10.74 -10.80 -19.60
N GLN A 579 10.30 -10.73 -20.86
CA GLN A 579 9.04 -10.13 -21.29
C GLN A 579 7.98 -11.17 -21.63
N ASN A 580 8.39 -12.28 -22.24
CA ASN A 580 7.53 -13.39 -22.64
C ASN A 580 7.60 -14.53 -21.62
N TYR A 581 8.82 -14.97 -21.28
CA TYR A 581 9.05 -16.12 -20.42
C TYR A 581 8.61 -15.85 -18.99
N LYS A 582 7.67 -16.63 -18.46
CA LYS A 582 7.04 -16.36 -17.15
C LYS A 582 7.81 -16.98 -15.99
N GLY A 583 9.12 -16.74 -15.96
CA GLY A 583 10.04 -17.39 -15.03
C GLY A 583 11.36 -16.64 -14.81
N ILE A 584 12.40 -17.41 -14.53
CA ILE A 584 13.77 -16.96 -14.23
C ILE A 584 14.79 -17.99 -14.72
N VAL A 585 16.05 -17.59 -14.94
CA VAL A 585 17.16 -18.50 -15.27
C VAL A 585 18.08 -18.70 -14.07
N GLY A 586 18.80 -19.82 -13.97
CA GLY A 586 19.92 -19.96 -13.04
C GLY A 586 21.19 -19.30 -13.57
N ASN A 587 22.01 -18.72 -12.70
CA ASN A 587 23.28 -18.06 -13.07
C ASN A 587 24.45 -19.05 -13.36
N PHE A 588 24.14 -20.32 -13.60
CA PHE A 588 25.08 -21.38 -13.97
C PHE A 588 24.76 -21.94 -15.38
N ALA A 589 25.78 -22.43 -16.08
CA ALA A 589 25.65 -22.92 -17.45
C ALA A 589 26.35 -24.28 -17.62
N PHE A 590 25.62 -25.28 -18.13
CA PHE A 590 26.12 -26.61 -18.46
C PHE A 590 26.90 -26.56 -19.77
N LYS A 591 28.18 -26.18 -19.68
CA LYS A 591 29.14 -26.08 -20.80
C LYS A 591 30.21 -27.17 -20.78
N ASP A 592 30.78 -27.42 -19.59
CA ASP A 592 31.95 -28.30 -19.45
C ASP A 592 31.58 -29.79 -19.36
N HIS A 593 32.54 -30.66 -19.67
CA HIS A 593 32.34 -32.12 -19.72
C HIS A 593 32.30 -32.76 -18.32
N GLY A 594 31.17 -32.66 -17.63
CA GLY A 594 30.89 -33.33 -16.36
C GLY A 594 29.47 -33.90 -16.22
N LYS A 595 29.24 -34.56 -15.08
CA LYS A 595 27.90 -34.79 -14.53
C LYS A 595 27.62 -33.70 -13.49
N TYR A 596 26.48 -33.04 -13.60
CA TYR A 596 26.04 -31.98 -12.71
C TYR A 596 24.74 -32.38 -12.02
N TYR A 597 24.64 -32.13 -10.72
CA TYR A 597 23.45 -32.43 -9.92
C TYR A 597 23.03 -31.25 -9.06
N TYR A 598 21.72 -31.00 -9.02
CA TYR A 598 21.09 -30.01 -8.15
C TYR A 598 19.68 -30.49 -7.79
N GLU A 599 19.13 -29.92 -6.72
CA GLU A 599 17.78 -30.23 -6.25
C GLU A 599 16.88 -28.98 -6.37
N VAL A 600 15.59 -29.20 -6.51
CA VAL A 600 14.57 -28.15 -6.41
C VAL A 600 13.42 -28.69 -5.57
N ASP A 601 13.25 -28.14 -4.37
CA ASP A 601 12.09 -28.39 -3.53
C ASP A 601 10.93 -27.54 -4.06
N VAL A 602 9.82 -28.17 -4.47
CA VAL A 602 8.66 -27.47 -5.05
C VAL A 602 7.42 -27.76 -4.20
N SER A 603 6.76 -26.69 -3.77
CA SER A 603 5.46 -26.73 -3.08
C SER A 603 4.45 -25.92 -3.90
N PHE A 604 3.25 -26.45 -4.10
CA PHE A 604 2.17 -25.70 -4.75
C PHE A 604 0.80 -26.03 -4.18
N THR A 605 -0.08 -25.03 -4.14
CA THR A 605 -1.45 -25.13 -3.62
C THR A 605 -2.46 -24.66 -4.66
N ILE A 606 -3.37 -25.55 -5.07
CA ILE A 606 -4.45 -25.27 -6.01
C ILE A 606 -5.55 -24.47 -5.27
N TYR A 607 -5.83 -23.25 -5.69
CA TYR A 607 -6.95 -22.45 -5.18
C TYR A 607 -8.25 -22.70 -5.93
N GLN A 608 -8.16 -22.93 -7.24
CA GLN A 608 -9.28 -23.29 -8.12
C GLN A 608 -8.80 -24.40 -9.08
N PRO A 609 -9.64 -25.40 -9.40
CA PRO A 609 -9.24 -26.44 -10.35
C PRO A 609 -8.84 -25.81 -11.68
N LEU A 610 -7.69 -26.22 -12.22
CA LEU A 610 -7.26 -25.77 -13.53
C LEU A 610 -8.20 -26.31 -14.60
N GLU A 611 -8.41 -25.53 -15.67
CA GLU A 611 -9.08 -26.00 -16.88
C GLU A 611 -8.07 -26.34 -17.98
N GLN A 612 -8.56 -26.92 -19.09
CA GLN A 612 -7.79 -27.12 -20.33
C GLN A 612 -6.44 -27.84 -20.08
N THR A 613 -5.34 -27.35 -20.65
CA THR A 613 -3.95 -27.76 -20.40
C THR A 613 -3.18 -26.66 -19.66
N TRP A 614 -3.82 -26.02 -18.67
CA TRP A 614 -3.17 -24.94 -17.95
C TRP A 614 -1.99 -25.45 -17.10
N LEU A 615 -0.90 -24.67 -17.12
CA LEU A 615 0.35 -24.96 -16.46
C LEU A 615 0.31 -24.59 -14.97
N VAL A 616 1.00 -25.37 -14.15
CA VAL A 616 1.36 -25.02 -12.78
C VAL A 616 2.76 -24.39 -12.77
N TYR A 617 3.76 -25.14 -13.25
CA TYR A 617 5.16 -24.70 -13.33
C TYR A 617 5.94 -25.48 -14.40
N GLU A 618 7.19 -25.06 -14.59
CA GLU A 618 8.17 -25.57 -15.54
C GLU A 618 9.54 -25.70 -14.89
N LEU A 619 10.21 -26.82 -15.16
CA LEU A 619 11.65 -27.00 -15.01
C LEU A 619 12.23 -27.29 -16.39
N GLY A 620 13.21 -26.50 -16.87
CA GLY A 620 13.77 -26.63 -18.21
C GLY A 620 15.30 -26.52 -18.26
N ILE A 621 15.90 -26.98 -19.36
CA ILE A 621 17.24 -26.58 -19.78
C ILE A 621 17.23 -26.16 -21.25
N CYS A 622 17.87 -25.03 -21.57
CA CYS A 622 17.84 -24.43 -22.92
C CYS A 622 19.04 -23.49 -23.18
N ARG A 623 19.29 -23.13 -24.45
CA ARG A 623 20.28 -22.11 -24.81
C ARG A 623 19.79 -20.70 -24.40
N LYS A 624 20.72 -19.75 -24.24
CA LYS A 624 20.43 -18.42 -23.67
C LYS A 624 19.62 -17.48 -24.57
N ASP A 625 19.78 -17.62 -25.88
CA ASP A 625 19.11 -16.86 -26.93
C ASP A 625 17.61 -17.15 -27.04
N ILE A 626 17.18 -18.36 -26.68
CA ILE A 626 15.80 -18.83 -26.86
C ILE A 626 14.92 -18.72 -25.60
N ILE A 627 15.47 -18.34 -24.43
CA ILE A 627 14.71 -18.34 -23.16
C ILE A 627 13.46 -17.46 -23.27
N ASP A 628 13.62 -16.22 -23.71
CA ASP A 628 12.54 -15.22 -23.77
C ASP A 628 11.82 -15.16 -25.13
N ALA A 629 11.96 -16.19 -25.97
CA ALA A 629 11.30 -16.24 -27.28
C ALA A 629 9.78 -16.49 -27.17
N HIS A 630 9.35 -17.16 -26.11
CA HIS A 630 7.98 -17.63 -25.89
C HIS A 630 7.63 -17.61 -24.38
N HIS A 631 6.38 -17.94 -24.03
CA HIS A 631 5.93 -18.00 -22.63
C HIS A 631 6.59 -19.12 -21.80
N THR A 632 7.12 -20.13 -22.51
CA THR A 632 7.67 -21.42 -22.06
C THR A 632 8.77 -21.86 -23.04
N VAL A 633 9.68 -22.78 -22.65
CA VAL A 633 10.83 -23.14 -23.52
C VAL A 633 10.69 -24.44 -24.33
N GLU A 634 9.59 -25.20 -24.22
CA GLU A 634 9.37 -26.45 -24.97
C GLU A 634 9.39 -26.28 -26.50
N ARG A 635 9.15 -25.07 -26.99
CA ARG A 635 8.93 -24.74 -28.41
C ARG A 635 10.16 -24.81 -29.31
N HIS A 636 11.34 -25.18 -28.79
CA HIS A 636 12.61 -25.15 -29.50
C HIS A 636 13.38 -26.49 -29.48
N GLU A 637 14.20 -26.73 -30.50
CA GLU A 637 15.01 -27.95 -30.62
C GLU A 637 16.13 -28.05 -29.57
N HIS A 638 16.74 -26.92 -29.23
CA HIS A 638 17.80 -26.80 -28.21
C HIS A 638 17.28 -26.61 -26.78
N ALA A 639 16.00 -26.91 -26.54
CA ALA A 639 15.39 -26.88 -25.22
C ALA A 639 14.81 -28.26 -24.83
N ARG A 640 14.78 -28.55 -23.53
CA ARG A 640 14.02 -29.65 -22.92
C ARG A 640 13.24 -29.08 -21.74
N SER A 641 11.99 -29.49 -21.56
CA SER A 641 11.12 -28.93 -20.52
C SER A 641 10.28 -30.01 -19.85
N CYS A 642 10.10 -29.87 -18.53
CA CYS A 642 9.19 -30.65 -17.71
C CYS A 642 8.18 -29.70 -17.07
N TYR A 643 6.92 -29.79 -17.48
CA TYR A 643 5.83 -29.08 -16.82
C TYR A 643 5.20 -29.93 -15.73
N VAL A 644 4.51 -29.28 -14.80
CA VAL A 644 3.30 -29.85 -14.23
C VAL A 644 2.10 -29.09 -14.81
N ALA A 645 1.15 -29.82 -15.37
CA ALA A 645 -0.03 -29.28 -16.04
C ALA A 645 -1.27 -30.15 -15.77
N ARG A 646 -2.46 -29.63 -16.08
CA ARG A 646 -3.67 -30.47 -16.18
C ARG A 646 -3.60 -31.33 -17.45
N TYR A 647 -3.55 -32.64 -17.28
CA TYR A 647 -3.57 -33.58 -18.40
C TYR A 647 -4.99 -33.69 -18.98
N PRO A 648 -5.19 -33.69 -20.32
CA PRO A 648 -6.53 -33.62 -20.91
C PRO A 648 -7.46 -34.81 -20.60
N GLU A 649 -6.92 -36.03 -20.60
CA GLU A 649 -7.71 -37.28 -20.71
C GLU A 649 -8.36 -37.71 -19.39
N ASP A 650 -7.64 -37.59 -18.27
CA ASP A 650 -8.14 -37.92 -16.93
C ASP A 650 -8.42 -36.68 -16.06
N GLY A 651 -8.03 -35.49 -16.52
CA GLY A 651 -8.20 -34.22 -15.83
C GLY A 651 -7.33 -34.03 -14.58
N LYS A 652 -6.39 -34.95 -14.30
CA LYS A 652 -5.46 -34.88 -13.17
C LYS A 652 -4.28 -33.95 -13.47
N LEU A 653 -3.47 -33.67 -12.45
CA LEU A 653 -2.17 -33.05 -12.66
C LEU A 653 -1.13 -34.14 -12.99
N ALA A 654 -0.38 -33.92 -14.06
CA ALA A 654 0.72 -34.79 -14.47
C ALA A 654 2.00 -33.97 -14.70
N HIS A 655 3.14 -34.64 -14.53
CA HIS A 655 4.37 -34.20 -15.16
C HIS A 655 4.27 -34.43 -16.66
N GLU A 656 4.66 -33.46 -17.48
CA GLU A 656 4.71 -33.61 -18.93
C GLU A 656 6.11 -33.27 -19.44
N PHE A 657 6.70 -34.15 -20.25
CA PHE A 657 8.09 -34.03 -20.71
C PHE A 657 8.14 -33.70 -22.19
N TRP A 658 8.52 -32.47 -22.51
CA TRP A 658 8.42 -31.89 -23.85
C TRP A 658 9.78 -31.56 -24.48
N HIS A 659 9.83 -31.63 -25.81
CA HIS A 659 10.96 -31.21 -26.65
C HIS A 659 10.43 -30.78 -28.01
N ASN A 660 10.82 -29.61 -28.52
CA ASN A 660 10.49 -29.14 -29.87
C ASN A 660 8.98 -29.18 -30.21
N ARG A 661 8.12 -28.86 -29.23
CA ARG A 661 6.64 -28.96 -29.28
C ARG A 661 6.07 -30.38 -29.32
N ASP A 662 6.88 -31.43 -29.20
CA ASP A 662 6.43 -32.80 -29.05
C ASP A 662 6.38 -33.19 -27.56
N LEU A 663 5.25 -33.77 -27.13
CA LEU A 663 5.10 -34.41 -25.82
C LEU A 663 5.71 -35.82 -25.88
N LEU A 664 6.84 -36.02 -25.22
CA LEU A 664 7.57 -37.30 -25.26
C LEU A 664 6.95 -38.35 -24.33
N THR A 665 6.49 -37.94 -23.14
CA THR A 665 5.79 -38.78 -22.17
C THR A 665 5.17 -37.92 -21.05
N TYR A 666 4.30 -38.52 -20.24
CA TYR A 666 3.72 -37.89 -19.05
C TYR A 666 3.72 -38.86 -17.85
N VAL A 667 3.70 -38.32 -16.63
CA VAL A 667 3.67 -39.11 -15.38
C VAL A 667 2.69 -38.46 -14.38
N PRO A 668 1.53 -39.09 -14.09
CA PRO A 668 0.56 -38.57 -13.11
C PRO A 668 1.17 -38.23 -11.75
N LEU A 669 0.78 -37.10 -11.17
CA LEU A 669 1.32 -36.52 -9.94
C LEU A 669 0.27 -36.46 -8.81
N SER A 670 -0.88 -35.84 -9.06
CA SER A 670 -1.95 -35.60 -8.09
C SER A 670 -3.31 -35.36 -8.77
N ASP A 671 -4.38 -35.33 -8.00
CA ASP A 671 -5.65 -34.77 -8.45
C ASP A 671 -5.58 -33.24 -8.66
N ASN A 672 -6.53 -32.71 -9.43
CA ASN A 672 -6.69 -31.28 -9.74
C ASN A 672 -7.95 -30.75 -9.04
N ALA A 673 -7.87 -30.50 -7.74
CA ALA A 673 -8.98 -29.98 -6.93
C ALA A 673 -8.51 -28.86 -6.01
N ALA A 674 -9.40 -27.88 -5.76
CA ALA A 674 -9.12 -26.78 -4.84
C ALA A 674 -8.79 -27.29 -3.42
N GLY A 675 -7.81 -26.65 -2.77
CA GLY A 675 -7.30 -27.02 -1.45
C GLY A 675 -6.22 -28.11 -1.46
N ILE A 676 -5.95 -28.76 -2.60
CA ILE A 676 -4.81 -29.68 -2.71
C ILE A 676 -3.51 -28.88 -2.66
N THR A 677 -2.65 -29.24 -1.71
CA THR A 677 -1.23 -28.85 -1.68
C THR A 677 -0.39 -30.08 -2.00
N VAL A 678 0.65 -29.91 -2.82
CA VAL A 678 1.60 -30.98 -3.17
C VAL A 678 3.02 -30.47 -2.97
N GLU A 679 3.84 -31.27 -2.29
CA GLU A 679 5.25 -31.00 -2.01
C GLU A 679 6.12 -32.14 -2.55
N LEU A 680 7.21 -31.79 -3.24
CA LEU A 680 8.14 -32.75 -3.82
C LEU A 680 9.54 -32.14 -4.05
N THR A 681 10.57 -32.94 -3.83
CA THR A 681 11.97 -32.63 -4.14
C THR A 681 12.32 -33.22 -5.51
N TYR A 682 12.61 -32.37 -6.49
CA TYR A 682 13.21 -32.82 -7.75
C TYR A 682 14.72 -32.98 -7.63
N GLY A 683 15.24 -34.10 -8.12
CA GLY A 683 16.66 -34.32 -8.37
C GLY A 683 16.95 -34.22 -9.86
N LEU A 684 17.84 -33.30 -10.24
CA LEU A 684 18.10 -32.92 -11.62
C LEU A 684 19.56 -33.25 -11.99
N LEU A 685 19.76 -34.37 -12.71
CA LEU A 685 21.07 -34.89 -13.10
C LEU A 685 21.34 -34.63 -14.58
N VAL A 686 22.27 -33.72 -14.89
CA VAL A 686 22.73 -33.38 -16.24
C VAL A 686 24.03 -34.10 -16.52
N ASP A 687 24.06 -35.05 -17.47
CA ASP A 687 25.30 -35.69 -17.94
C ASP A 687 25.62 -35.20 -19.35
N THR A 688 26.52 -34.22 -19.43
CA THR A 688 26.96 -33.58 -20.67
C THR A 688 27.74 -34.55 -21.57
N ARG A 689 28.44 -35.54 -21.00
CA ARG A 689 29.24 -36.54 -21.74
C ARG A 689 28.35 -37.59 -22.38
N ARG A 690 27.30 -38.02 -21.68
CA ARG A 690 26.27 -38.97 -22.19
C ARG A 690 25.12 -38.28 -22.93
N ARG A 691 25.14 -36.94 -23.06
CA ARG A 691 24.09 -36.14 -23.70
C ARG A 691 22.69 -36.39 -23.10
N LYS A 692 22.62 -36.39 -21.77
CA LYS A 692 21.43 -36.74 -20.97
C LYS A 692 21.04 -35.64 -19.98
N TRP A 693 19.75 -35.58 -19.68
CA TRP A 693 19.22 -34.92 -18.48
C TRP A 693 18.15 -35.81 -17.86
N THR A 694 18.35 -36.20 -16.60
CA THR A 694 17.44 -37.06 -15.84
C THR A 694 16.74 -36.24 -14.77
N ILE A 695 15.42 -36.40 -14.70
CA ILE A 695 14.54 -35.77 -13.74
C ILE A 695 13.92 -36.87 -12.87
N ALA A 696 14.05 -36.72 -11.55
CA ALA A 696 13.53 -37.68 -10.58
C ALA A 696 12.84 -36.98 -9.42
N ASP A 697 11.81 -37.62 -8.89
CA ASP A 697 11.20 -37.32 -7.60
C ASP A 697 12.06 -38.00 -6.52
N VAL A 698 12.82 -37.22 -5.77
CA VAL A 698 13.71 -37.71 -4.70
C VAL A 698 12.90 -38.13 -3.47
N THR A 699 11.82 -37.42 -3.17
CA THR A 699 10.90 -37.70 -2.05
C THR A 699 10.29 -39.09 -2.17
N ARG A 700 9.90 -39.52 -3.39
CA ARG A 700 9.36 -40.84 -3.70
C ARG A 700 10.42 -41.81 -4.28
N GLN A 701 11.69 -41.41 -4.31
CA GLN A 701 12.84 -42.13 -4.91
C GLN A 701 12.56 -42.69 -6.33
N LYS A 702 11.79 -41.94 -7.13
CA LYS A 702 11.26 -42.37 -8.42
C LYS A 702 11.85 -41.53 -9.54
N LYS A 703 12.62 -42.16 -10.44
CA LYS A 703 12.98 -41.53 -11.72
C LYS A 703 11.72 -41.28 -12.54
N LEU A 704 11.53 -40.04 -13.01
CA LEU A 704 10.37 -39.66 -13.82
C LEU A 704 10.70 -39.78 -15.31
N HIS A 705 11.76 -39.12 -15.77
CA HIS A 705 12.19 -39.16 -17.18
C HIS A 705 13.72 -39.04 -17.33
N THR A 706 14.23 -39.45 -18.49
CA THR A 706 15.60 -39.17 -18.93
C THR A 706 15.55 -38.71 -20.38
N PHE A 707 15.71 -37.40 -20.61
CA PHE A 707 15.96 -36.86 -21.93
C PHE A 707 17.33 -37.36 -22.43
N THR A 708 17.43 -37.68 -23.71
CA THR A 708 18.65 -38.18 -24.37
C THR A 708 18.94 -37.39 -25.64
N GLY A 709 20.15 -37.54 -26.20
CA GLY A 709 20.56 -36.87 -27.43
C GLY A 709 20.71 -35.34 -27.30
N ILE A 710 20.70 -34.79 -26.08
CA ILE A 710 20.76 -33.35 -25.82
C ILE A 710 22.07 -32.79 -26.39
N ASP A 711 21.98 -31.65 -27.06
CA ASP A 711 23.16 -30.94 -27.57
C ASP A 711 23.75 -30.03 -26.48
N PHE A 712 25.05 -30.19 -26.23
CA PHE A 712 25.85 -29.39 -25.29
C PHE A 712 27.08 -28.77 -25.99
N THR A 713 27.03 -28.61 -27.34
CA THR A 713 28.08 -27.86 -28.07
C THR A 713 28.08 -26.38 -27.69
N GLU A 714 26.91 -25.85 -27.34
CA GLU A 714 26.74 -24.56 -26.66
C GLU A 714 26.21 -24.78 -25.24
N ALA A 715 26.42 -23.79 -24.37
CA ALA A 715 26.09 -23.88 -22.96
C ALA A 715 24.56 -23.81 -22.73
N LEU A 716 24.00 -24.83 -22.08
CA LEU A 716 22.60 -24.83 -21.66
C LEU A 716 22.45 -24.27 -20.25
N TYR A 717 21.41 -23.48 -20.01
CA TYR A 717 21.08 -22.86 -18.73
C TYR A 717 19.83 -23.52 -18.15
N PRO A 718 19.74 -23.72 -16.82
CA PRO A 718 18.52 -24.17 -16.17
C PRO A 718 17.53 -23.01 -16.07
N VAL A 719 16.26 -23.25 -16.44
CA VAL A 719 15.16 -22.27 -16.38
C VAL A 719 14.00 -22.80 -15.55
N PHE A 720 13.33 -21.87 -14.88
CA PHE A 720 12.33 -22.15 -13.86
C PHE A 720 11.13 -21.23 -14.09
N GLY A 721 10.04 -21.80 -14.60
CA GLY A 721 8.81 -21.09 -14.92
C GLY A 721 7.71 -21.40 -13.92
N THR A 722 6.87 -20.42 -13.60
CA THR A 722 5.68 -20.63 -12.75
C THR A 722 4.51 -19.88 -13.34
N TYR A 723 3.30 -20.44 -13.26
CA TYR A 723 2.16 -20.01 -14.08
C TYR A 723 0.89 -19.83 -13.24
N ASN A 724 -0.17 -19.30 -13.87
CA ASN A 724 -1.54 -19.16 -13.35
C ASN A 724 -1.67 -18.74 -11.87
N PRO A 725 -1.04 -17.62 -11.46
CA PRO A 725 -0.87 -17.26 -10.03
C PRO A 725 -2.17 -17.00 -9.27
N ASP A 726 -3.24 -16.63 -9.96
CA ASP A 726 -4.54 -16.40 -9.33
C ASP A 726 -5.29 -17.71 -9.02
N LEU A 727 -4.96 -18.79 -9.73
CA LEU A 727 -5.57 -20.12 -9.62
C LEU A 727 -4.73 -21.08 -8.77
N VAL A 728 -3.40 -20.95 -8.78
CA VAL A 728 -2.46 -21.82 -8.06
C VAL A 728 -1.32 -21.00 -7.50
N SER A 729 -0.97 -21.19 -6.23
CA SER A 729 0.29 -20.69 -5.65
C SER A 729 1.40 -21.69 -5.89
N VAL A 730 2.58 -21.23 -6.31
CA VAL A 730 3.78 -22.07 -6.52
C VAL A 730 4.98 -21.43 -5.85
N GLU A 731 5.73 -22.24 -5.10
CA GLU A 731 7.03 -21.94 -4.53
C GLU A 731 8.06 -22.98 -4.97
N MET A 732 9.24 -22.52 -5.39
CA MET A 732 10.39 -23.36 -5.74
C MET A 732 11.62 -22.91 -4.97
N THR A 733 12.20 -23.79 -4.14
CA THR A 733 13.49 -23.57 -3.48
C THR A 733 14.58 -24.36 -4.19
N LEU A 734 15.47 -23.65 -4.88
CA LEU A 734 16.65 -24.18 -5.56
C LEU A 734 17.71 -24.56 -4.53
N ARG A 735 18.27 -25.76 -4.63
CA ARG A 735 19.30 -26.29 -3.74
C ARG A 735 20.51 -26.79 -4.51
N THR A 736 21.67 -26.25 -4.18
CA THR A 736 22.90 -26.34 -4.97
C THR A 736 24.12 -26.53 -4.08
N GLY A 737 25.26 -26.90 -4.67
CA GLY A 737 26.56 -26.95 -4.01
C GLY A 737 26.54 -27.60 -2.62
N SER A 738 26.68 -26.77 -1.59
CA SER A 738 26.77 -27.15 -0.18
C SER A 738 25.42 -27.51 0.49
N GLU A 739 24.29 -27.22 -0.15
CA GLU A 739 22.93 -27.53 0.34
C GLU A 739 22.46 -28.95 -0.03
N ILE A 740 23.21 -29.61 -0.93
CA ILE A 740 23.07 -31.03 -1.25
C ILE A 740 23.88 -31.83 -0.23
N SER A 741 23.21 -32.54 0.67
CA SER A 741 23.87 -33.29 1.75
C SER A 741 24.37 -34.68 1.32
N ALA A 742 23.70 -35.32 0.35
CA ALA A 742 24.13 -36.57 -0.26
C ALA A 742 23.51 -36.78 -1.66
N PHE A 743 24.30 -37.23 -2.63
CA PHE A 743 23.76 -37.63 -3.94
C PHE A 743 22.89 -38.91 -3.84
N PRO A 744 21.62 -38.91 -4.29
CA PRO A 744 20.69 -40.01 -4.07
C PRO A 744 21.19 -41.38 -4.60
N PRO A 745 21.20 -42.45 -3.78
CA PRO A 745 21.72 -43.76 -4.20
C PRO A 745 21.07 -44.34 -5.46
N PHE A 746 19.76 -44.13 -5.64
CA PHE A 746 19.01 -44.65 -6.79
C PHE A 746 19.38 -43.96 -8.12
N LEU A 747 20.04 -42.79 -8.09
CA LEU A 747 20.49 -42.08 -9.29
C LEU A 747 21.90 -42.48 -9.77
N LYS A 748 22.65 -43.28 -8.98
CA LYS A 748 24.03 -43.68 -9.30
C LYS A 748 24.18 -44.55 -10.56
N GLY A 749 23.09 -45.05 -11.14
CA GLY A 749 23.10 -45.94 -12.31
C GLY A 749 22.83 -45.30 -13.68
N PHE A 750 22.48 -44.00 -13.76
CA PHE A 750 21.91 -43.41 -14.99
C PHE A 750 22.91 -42.69 -15.93
#